data_AF-A0A815RLW7-F1
#
_entry.id   AF-A0A815RLW7-F1
#
_cell.length_a   1.000
_cell.length_b   1.000
_cell.length_c   1.000
_cell.angle_alpha   90.00
_cell.angle_beta   90.00
_cell.angle_gamma   90.00
#
_symmetry.space_group_name_H-M   'P 1'
#
loop_
_entity.id
_entity.type
_entity.pdbx_description
1 polymer ?
#
loop_
_entity_poly.entity_id
_entity_poly.type
_entity_poly.pdbx_seq_one_letter_code
_entity_poly.pdbx_strand_id
1 'polypeptide(L)'
;VLFLFELEPLLQPYTNQLIIQGINLTTIGHTKNDIIVYIGCDLCTIIHLQNDKIICQPPFYRPEKYLKTKLCYSSEHPTITVSIDNIHTHVGFMMYPKKLILLGVISGCVITILFIVPIILVIVCLKIRYSKQKYLQRYLYTNSITPEIEKEKVYQPLNISSTSLQIRSYLNYLQLCYYSNHLISYKIQYNIKPNIINQFKFFIDNNDQFLNYLFQLSIQLNNKQILNDLVLTQRYNLKKLFQFNHDLIYFNICILTTYDVFLTNPIQSLFSQLYYQLKSKIHSGPIDAIEQTMSYYSLNVNTILHDHSILFKKIQLIVHIDLNNNSNDLVLNITCLTCDTISQVKEKILYQLKLLSRTSLNECKLYLLTNHSCSSSSSSSTASSSVPLVRKSLLTQVLFNRTIKYSTTTINDPYHDSNILLLNDIDNTNENIHNSKKLNTLEHYGIVIDGYELKMILANKQTNFIHNSLDLRNSLQSSCHYCSLSTSDDKILFNYLTTSPFSDTNSFTLKEEDRTRYIHLLNHTYEEIGGELGHLLMDNNHNETYRLFETKSVIHSILINIIEILFTNLIHSDTYLSELIEQYIQFFHIFYAHFIPYVFQNFNCLFDIPNDKCLNSSFNILAMVFQRACCQQNESKCSLCIELLNNKNYSINIQNSTLLFADEIQRVRLYYSNLERTLTNKNKSSEYSSTNTGIDQKFELDDSIYYNLIDYTYLHTDEIIKHLRNQSFDNDTLSLFLNLMQMYQSNERS
;
A
#
# COMPACT_ATOMS: atom_id res chain seq x y z
N VAL A 1 -42.13 -80.25 33.24
CA VAL A 1 -40.98 -79.40 32.80
C VAL A 1 -41.57 -78.27 31.99
N LEU A 2 -41.47 -77.02 32.48
CA LEU A 2 -41.99 -75.85 31.75
C LEU A 2 -40.93 -75.45 30.72
N PHE A 3 -41.27 -75.48 29.43
CA PHE A 3 -40.40 -74.95 28.39
C PHE A 3 -40.52 -73.43 28.39
N LEU A 4 -39.39 -72.75 28.61
CA LEU A 4 -39.30 -71.30 28.57
C LEU A 4 -38.66 -70.91 27.23
N PHE A 5 -39.38 -70.10 26.47
CA PHE A 5 -38.94 -69.57 25.18
C PHE A 5 -38.81 -68.06 25.30
N GLU A 6 -37.67 -67.54 24.85
CA GLU A 6 -37.40 -66.10 24.89
C GLU A 6 -36.90 -65.60 23.53
N LEU A 7 -37.36 -64.39 23.19
CA LEU A 7 -36.92 -63.60 22.05
C LEU A 7 -36.48 -62.25 22.56
N GLU A 8 -35.20 -61.92 22.39
CA GLU A 8 -34.67 -60.59 22.65
C GLU A 8 -34.25 -59.91 21.34
N PRO A 9 -34.84 -58.76 20.98
CA PRO A 9 -36.04 -58.13 21.55
C PRO A 9 -37.35 -58.87 21.19
N LEU A 10 -38.40 -58.65 22.01
CA LEU A 10 -39.75 -59.23 21.83
C LEU A 10 -40.41 -58.90 20.48
N LEU A 11 -39.98 -57.82 19.81
CA LEU A 11 -40.40 -57.42 18.47
C LEU A 11 -39.23 -57.59 17.50
N GLN A 12 -39.31 -58.57 16.60
CA GLN A 12 -38.26 -58.91 15.65
C GLN A 12 -38.54 -58.31 14.25
N PRO A 13 -37.58 -57.59 13.63
CA PRO A 13 -37.73 -57.17 12.23
C PRO A 13 -37.65 -58.38 11.28
N TYR A 14 -38.29 -58.29 10.11
CA TYR A 14 -38.24 -59.38 9.13
C TYR A 14 -36.81 -59.66 8.62
N THR A 15 -36.37 -60.90 8.83
CA THR A 15 -35.13 -61.49 8.33
C THR A 15 -35.43 -62.85 7.69
N ASN A 16 -34.58 -63.33 6.78
CA ASN A 16 -34.79 -64.63 6.11
C ASN A 16 -34.68 -65.84 7.06
N GLN A 17 -34.15 -65.66 8.27
CA GLN A 17 -34.05 -66.69 9.30
C GLN A 17 -34.41 -66.08 10.66
N LEU A 18 -35.27 -66.78 11.41
CA LEU A 18 -35.69 -66.45 12.77
C LEU A 18 -35.07 -67.48 13.74
N ILE A 19 -34.44 -66.98 14.80
CA ILE A 19 -33.81 -67.80 15.85
C ILE A 19 -34.59 -67.58 17.15
N ILE A 20 -35.13 -68.66 17.72
CA ILE A 20 -35.86 -68.65 18.99
C ILE A 20 -35.04 -69.43 20.02
N GLN A 21 -34.78 -68.83 21.18
CA GLN A 21 -34.03 -69.50 22.27
C GLN A 21 -35.00 -70.30 23.15
N GLY A 22 -34.56 -71.48 23.58
CA GLY A 22 -35.32 -72.34 24.49
C GLY A 22 -34.40 -73.29 25.27
N ILE A 23 -34.89 -73.89 26.35
CA ILE A 23 -34.06 -74.73 27.24
C ILE A 23 -34.47 -76.20 27.12
N ASN A 24 -33.49 -77.10 26.98
CA ASN A 24 -33.65 -78.57 26.99
C ASN A 24 -34.58 -79.14 25.89
N LEU A 25 -34.42 -78.67 24.66
CA LEU A 25 -35.29 -79.02 23.53
C LEU A 25 -35.03 -80.41 22.94
N THR A 26 -33.80 -80.96 23.07
CA THR A 26 -33.43 -82.25 22.45
C THR A 26 -33.16 -83.37 23.47
N THR A 27 -32.99 -83.05 24.75
CA THR A 27 -32.71 -84.02 25.82
C THR A 27 -33.91 -84.89 26.22
N ILE A 28 -35.13 -84.53 25.81
CA ILE A 28 -36.39 -85.24 26.14
C ILE A 28 -36.88 -86.12 24.96
N GLY A 29 -36.15 -86.19 23.85
CA GLY A 29 -36.46 -87.07 22.71
C GLY A 29 -37.40 -86.48 21.65
N HIS A 30 -37.70 -85.18 21.69
CA HIS A 30 -38.49 -84.50 20.66
C HIS A 30 -37.71 -84.36 19.36
N THR A 31 -38.36 -84.70 18.25
CA THR A 31 -37.82 -84.59 16.89
C THR A 31 -38.35 -83.33 16.20
N LYS A 32 -37.74 -82.96 15.07
CA LYS A 32 -38.13 -81.78 14.27
C LYS A 32 -39.62 -81.71 13.91
N ASN A 33 -40.32 -82.86 13.88
CA ASN A 33 -41.73 -82.94 13.51
C ASN A 33 -42.69 -82.64 14.67
N ASP A 34 -42.19 -82.64 15.91
CA ASP A 34 -43.02 -82.48 17.12
C ASP A 34 -43.18 -80.99 17.50
N ILE A 35 -42.41 -80.11 16.84
CA ILE A 35 -42.39 -78.66 17.07
C ILE A 35 -42.95 -77.96 15.84
N ILE A 36 -43.94 -77.11 16.05
CA ILE A 36 -44.52 -76.26 15.01
C ILE A 36 -44.42 -74.81 15.46
N VAL A 37 -43.91 -73.95 14.57
CA VAL A 37 -43.79 -72.51 14.84
C VAL A 37 -44.74 -71.77 13.90
N TYR A 38 -45.64 -70.97 14.47
CA TYR A 38 -46.58 -70.14 13.74
C TYR A 38 -46.19 -68.67 13.83
N ILE A 39 -46.38 -67.96 12.71
CA ILE A 39 -46.29 -66.50 12.63
C ILE A 39 -47.67 -66.03 12.18
N GLY A 40 -48.47 -65.53 13.12
CA GLY A 40 -49.91 -65.33 12.91
C GLY A 40 -50.59 -66.66 12.61
N CYS A 41 -51.15 -66.81 11.41
CA CYS A 41 -51.75 -68.07 10.94
C CYS A 41 -50.85 -68.88 9.99
N ASP A 42 -49.72 -68.32 9.55
CA ASP A 42 -48.83 -69.00 8.60
C ASP A 42 -47.72 -69.75 9.35
N LEU A 43 -47.22 -70.81 8.72
CA LEU A 43 -46.19 -71.67 9.30
C LEU A 43 -44.78 -71.12 9.03
N CYS A 44 -43.93 -71.11 10.06
CA CYS A 44 -42.49 -70.91 9.92
C CYS A 44 -41.85 -72.28 9.69
N THR A 45 -41.15 -72.47 8.57
CA THR A 45 -40.54 -73.77 8.25
C THR A 45 -39.26 -73.95 9.07
N ILE A 46 -39.24 -74.94 9.97
CA ILE A 46 -38.05 -75.20 10.79
C ILE A 46 -36.93 -75.68 9.88
N ILE A 47 -35.78 -75.01 9.93
CA ILE A 47 -34.58 -75.41 9.18
C ILE A 47 -33.79 -76.38 10.05
N HIS A 48 -33.43 -75.95 11.26
CA HIS A 48 -32.55 -76.67 12.18
C HIS A 48 -33.06 -76.58 13.62
N LEU A 49 -32.98 -77.69 14.36
CA LEU A 49 -33.27 -77.78 15.80
C LEU A 49 -31.98 -78.08 16.56
N GLN A 50 -31.65 -77.27 17.57
CA GLN A 50 -30.54 -77.51 18.51
C GLN A 50 -31.09 -77.61 19.93
N ASN A 51 -30.27 -78.06 20.89
CA ASN A 51 -30.75 -78.28 22.26
C ASN A 51 -31.22 -76.99 22.95
N ASP A 52 -30.67 -75.85 22.53
CA ASP A 52 -30.86 -74.52 23.13
C ASP A 52 -31.55 -73.51 22.18
N LYS A 53 -31.77 -73.86 20.90
CA LYS A 53 -32.40 -72.96 19.92
C LYS A 53 -33.14 -73.64 18.77
N ILE A 54 -34.19 -72.98 18.29
CA ILE A 54 -34.97 -73.33 17.09
C ILE A 54 -34.67 -72.30 16.01
N ILE A 55 -34.24 -72.75 14.83
CA ILE A 55 -34.00 -71.87 13.67
C ILE A 55 -35.04 -72.19 12.59
N CYS A 56 -35.89 -71.23 12.25
CA CYS A 56 -36.95 -71.38 11.25
C CYS A 56 -36.95 -70.24 10.22
N GLN A 57 -37.48 -70.51 9.02
CA GLN A 57 -37.62 -69.51 7.97
C GLN A 57 -39.06 -68.95 7.96
N PRO A 58 -39.23 -67.65 8.22
CA PRO A 58 -40.53 -67.00 8.22
C PRO A 58 -41.08 -66.81 6.79
N PRO A 59 -42.41 -66.69 6.62
CA PRO A 59 -43.00 -66.49 5.30
C PRO A 59 -42.62 -65.13 4.70
N PHE A 60 -42.36 -65.09 3.39
CA PHE A 60 -41.87 -63.89 2.69
C PHE A 60 -42.85 -62.71 2.68
N TYR A 61 -44.14 -63.00 2.76
CA TYR A 61 -45.19 -61.99 2.81
C TYR A 61 -45.82 -61.98 4.19
N ARG A 62 -46.28 -60.80 4.61
CA ARG A 62 -46.94 -60.64 5.90
C ARG A 62 -48.23 -61.48 5.95
N PRO A 63 -48.39 -62.37 6.94
CA PRO A 63 -49.61 -63.15 7.11
C PRO A 63 -50.85 -62.26 7.28
N GLU A 64 -51.94 -62.64 6.62
CA GLU A 64 -53.22 -61.93 6.74
C GLU A 64 -53.72 -61.97 8.19
N LYS A 65 -54.36 -60.88 8.63
CA LYS A 65 -54.84 -60.76 10.01
C LYS A 65 -56.04 -61.69 10.30
N TYR A 66 -56.76 -62.07 9.26
CA TYR A 66 -57.92 -62.95 9.33
C TYR A 66 -57.77 -64.08 8.31
N LEU A 67 -57.95 -65.32 8.74
CA LEU A 67 -58.01 -66.47 7.84
C LEU A 67 -59.40 -67.09 7.92
N LYS A 68 -60.17 -67.06 6.82
CA LYS A 68 -61.52 -67.66 6.70
C LYS A 68 -62.40 -67.39 7.93
N THR A 69 -62.49 -66.12 8.34
CA THR A 69 -63.27 -65.59 9.50
C THR A 69 -62.69 -65.81 10.91
N LYS A 70 -61.55 -66.49 11.09
CA LYS A 70 -60.84 -66.57 12.37
C LYS A 70 -59.75 -65.49 12.46
N LEU A 71 -59.74 -64.71 13.54
CA LEU A 71 -58.69 -63.72 13.83
C LEU A 71 -57.39 -64.45 14.21
N CYS A 72 -56.35 -64.27 13.41
CA CYS A 72 -55.06 -64.95 13.59
C CYS A 72 -54.20 -64.28 14.65
N TYR A 73 -54.23 -62.95 14.70
CA TYR A 73 -53.55 -62.15 15.71
C TYR A 73 -54.26 -60.80 15.85
N SER A 74 -54.37 -60.28 17.07
CA SER A 74 -55.07 -59.02 17.37
C SER A 74 -54.15 -57.79 17.28
N SER A 75 -52.84 -57.97 17.45
CA SER A 75 -51.79 -56.95 17.43
C SER A 75 -51.57 -56.29 16.06
N GLU A 76 -50.80 -55.18 16.04
CA GLU A 76 -50.37 -54.52 14.79
C GLU A 76 -49.39 -55.39 14.00
N HIS A 77 -48.71 -56.35 14.63
CA HIS A 77 -47.73 -57.25 14.02
C HIS A 77 -48.12 -58.73 14.26
N PRO A 78 -47.88 -59.65 13.32
CA PRO A 78 -48.10 -61.08 13.51
C PRO A 78 -47.42 -61.62 14.78
N THR A 79 -48.17 -62.39 15.58
CA THR A 79 -47.67 -63.06 16.79
C THR A 79 -46.88 -64.31 16.44
N ILE A 80 -45.73 -64.50 17.08
CA ILE A 80 -44.90 -65.70 16.97
C ILE A 80 -45.29 -66.64 18.11
N THR A 81 -45.80 -67.81 17.77
CA THR A 81 -46.18 -68.85 18.74
C THR A 81 -45.46 -70.15 18.42
N VAL A 82 -44.92 -70.80 19.45
CA VAL A 82 -44.27 -72.11 19.35
C VAL A 82 -45.19 -73.11 20.02
N SER A 83 -45.54 -74.17 19.30
CA SER A 83 -46.34 -75.27 19.80
C SER A 83 -45.54 -76.56 19.79
N ILE A 84 -45.42 -77.17 20.96
CA ILE A 84 -44.86 -78.51 21.14
C ILE A 84 -45.98 -79.37 21.70
N ASP A 85 -46.35 -80.41 20.95
CA ASP A 85 -47.54 -81.23 21.20
C ASP A 85 -48.81 -80.36 21.36
N ASN A 86 -49.40 -80.33 22.57
CA ASN A 86 -50.62 -79.59 22.89
C ASN A 86 -50.38 -78.27 23.64
N ILE A 87 -49.12 -77.86 23.83
CA ILE A 87 -48.78 -76.64 24.57
C ILE A 87 -48.41 -75.55 23.57
N HIS A 88 -49.23 -74.51 23.50
CA HIS A 88 -48.96 -73.32 22.68
C HIS A 88 -48.39 -72.20 23.56
N THR A 89 -47.19 -71.74 23.23
CA THR A 89 -46.52 -70.65 23.93
C THR A 89 -46.37 -69.44 23.01
N HIS A 90 -46.65 -68.25 23.53
CA HIS A 90 -46.43 -67.00 22.82
C HIS A 90 -45.02 -66.50 23.11
N VAL A 91 -44.24 -66.23 22.06
CA VAL A 91 -42.82 -65.87 22.20
C VAL A 91 -42.56 -64.40 21.86
N GLY A 92 -43.26 -63.83 20.88
CA GLY A 92 -43.01 -62.43 20.46
C GLY A 92 -43.81 -62.00 19.22
N PHE A 93 -43.39 -60.92 18.57
CA PHE A 93 -44.05 -60.35 17.39
C PHE A 93 -43.06 -60.12 16.24
N MET A 94 -43.56 -60.17 14.99
CA MET A 94 -42.72 -59.99 13.79
C MET A 94 -43.09 -58.76 12.94
N MET A 95 -42.13 -57.88 12.68
CA MET A 95 -42.33 -56.63 11.93
C MET A 95 -41.93 -56.79 10.45
N TYR A 96 -42.94 -56.85 9.57
CA TYR A 96 -42.76 -56.81 8.12
C TYR A 96 -42.67 -55.36 7.60
N PRO A 97 -41.83 -55.09 6.58
CA PRO A 97 -41.70 -53.74 6.01
C PRO A 97 -43.02 -53.26 5.36
N LYS A 98 -43.43 -52.02 5.69
CA LYS A 98 -44.63 -51.39 5.09
C LYS A 98 -44.31 -50.88 3.67
N LYS A 99 -45.16 -51.16 2.68
CA LYS A 99 -45.01 -50.72 1.25
C LYS A 99 -45.04 -49.19 1.03
N LEU A 100 -45.17 -48.36 2.07
CA LEU A 100 -45.48 -46.93 1.95
C LEU A 100 -44.27 -45.98 1.79
N ILE A 101 -43.02 -46.48 1.86
CA ILE A 101 -41.82 -45.61 1.89
C ILE A 101 -41.39 -45.15 0.47
N LEU A 102 -41.88 -45.77 -0.60
CA LEU A 102 -41.41 -45.45 -1.96
C LEU A 102 -42.04 -44.18 -2.56
N LEU A 103 -43.31 -43.86 -2.24
CA LEU A 103 -43.97 -42.65 -2.78
C LEU A 103 -43.50 -41.34 -2.11
N GLY A 104 -43.12 -41.38 -0.83
CA GLY A 104 -42.64 -40.20 -0.10
C GLY A 104 -41.27 -39.71 -0.56
N VAL A 105 -40.37 -40.63 -0.92
CA VAL A 105 -39.02 -40.28 -1.40
C VAL A 105 -39.07 -39.69 -2.81
N ILE A 106 -39.91 -40.22 -3.69
CA ILE A 106 -40.07 -39.68 -5.05
C ILE A 106 -40.73 -38.29 -5.01
N SER A 107 -41.75 -38.10 -4.17
CA SER A 107 -42.38 -36.78 -3.95
C SER A 107 -41.41 -35.75 -3.37
N GLY A 108 -40.62 -36.14 -2.37
CA GLY A 108 -39.60 -35.26 -1.76
C GLY A 108 -38.50 -34.85 -2.75
N CYS A 109 -37.96 -35.78 -3.53
CA CYS A 109 -36.95 -35.47 -4.55
C CYS A 109 -37.51 -34.54 -5.64
N VAL A 110 -38.76 -34.76 -6.09
CA VAL A 110 -39.38 -33.89 -7.10
C VAL A 110 -39.61 -32.47 -6.56
N ILE A 111 -40.07 -32.31 -5.31
CA ILE A 111 -40.29 -30.98 -4.70
C ILE A 111 -38.95 -30.27 -4.47
N THR A 112 -37.90 -30.96 -4.02
CA THR A 112 -36.58 -30.34 -3.86
C THR A 112 -35.97 -29.91 -5.19
N ILE A 113 -36.08 -30.72 -6.25
CA ILE A 113 -35.59 -30.35 -7.58
C ILE A 113 -36.44 -29.21 -8.18
N LEU A 114 -37.75 -29.19 -7.95
CA LEU A 114 -38.66 -28.22 -8.57
C LEU A 114 -38.72 -26.87 -7.84
N PHE A 115 -38.32 -26.80 -6.57
CA PHE A 115 -38.29 -25.54 -5.80
C PHE A 115 -36.87 -25.10 -5.40
N ILE A 116 -36.03 -25.99 -4.88
CA ILE A 116 -34.70 -25.60 -4.38
C ILE A 116 -33.75 -25.32 -5.55
N VAL A 117 -33.72 -26.15 -6.59
CA VAL A 117 -32.85 -25.90 -7.76
C VAL A 117 -33.19 -24.57 -8.44
N PRO A 118 -34.46 -24.22 -8.75
CA PRO A 118 -34.74 -22.91 -9.32
C PRO A 118 -34.53 -21.77 -8.32
N ILE A 119 -34.69 -21.95 -7.01
CA ILE A 119 -34.32 -20.91 -6.03
C ILE A 119 -32.81 -20.69 -6.04
N ILE A 120 -31.99 -21.75 -6.07
CA ILE A 120 -30.53 -21.64 -6.19
C ILE A 120 -30.15 -21.04 -7.55
N LEU A 121 -30.81 -21.43 -8.63
CA LEU A 121 -30.57 -20.91 -9.97
C LEU A 121 -31.03 -19.45 -10.06
N VAL A 122 -32.08 -19.04 -9.33
CA VAL A 122 -32.51 -17.65 -9.17
C VAL A 122 -31.51 -16.89 -8.30
N ILE A 123 -30.99 -17.44 -7.21
CA ILE A 123 -29.95 -16.79 -6.39
C ILE A 123 -28.66 -16.64 -7.19
N VAL A 124 -28.27 -17.65 -7.96
CA VAL A 124 -27.10 -17.61 -8.85
C VAL A 124 -27.38 -16.67 -10.01
N CYS A 125 -28.58 -16.66 -10.62
CA CYS A 125 -28.97 -15.69 -11.64
C CYS A 125 -29.12 -14.29 -11.07
N LEU A 126 -29.49 -14.10 -9.81
CA LEU A 126 -29.56 -12.82 -9.12
C LEU A 126 -28.17 -12.39 -8.74
N LYS A 127 -27.26 -13.29 -8.37
CA LYS A 127 -25.85 -12.99 -8.09
C LYS A 127 -25.09 -12.72 -9.38
N ILE A 128 -25.39 -13.43 -10.46
CA ILE A 128 -24.88 -13.19 -11.82
C ILE A 128 -25.53 -11.94 -12.39
N ARG A 129 -26.83 -11.70 -12.21
CA ARG A 129 -27.46 -10.44 -12.65
C ARG A 129 -27.01 -9.28 -11.80
N TYR A 130 -26.83 -9.43 -10.49
CA TYR A 130 -26.28 -8.41 -9.62
C TYR A 130 -24.81 -8.17 -9.94
N SER A 131 -24.01 -9.22 -10.20
CA SER A 131 -22.61 -9.05 -10.62
C SER A 131 -22.51 -8.48 -12.02
N LYS A 132 -23.39 -8.88 -12.94
CA LYS A 132 -23.49 -8.38 -14.31
C LYS A 132 -24.12 -7.00 -14.34
N GLN A 133 -25.00 -6.63 -13.41
CA GLN A 133 -25.58 -5.29 -13.24
C GLN A 133 -24.60 -4.38 -12.51
N LYS A 134 -23.74 -4.89 -11.62
CA LYS A 134 -22.62 -4.16 -11.03
C LYS A 134 -21.47 -4.01 -12.02
N TYR A 135 -21.23 -5.00 -12.88
CA TYR A 135 -20.30 -4.92 -14.01
C TYR A 135 -20.84 -4.03 -15.12
N LEU A 136 -22.14 -4.09 -15.42
CA LEU A 136 -22.81 -3.25 -16.41
C LEU A 136 -23.05 -1.85 -15.85
N GLN A 137 -23.27 -1.66 -14.55
CA GLN A 137 -23.21 -0.34 -13.90
C GLN A 137 -21.79 0.17 -13.93
N ARG A 138 -20.76 -0.64 -13.64
CA ARG A 138 -19.35 -0.23 -13.80
C ARG A 138 -19.02 0.11 -15.25
N TYR A 139 -19.46 -0.70 -16.22
CA TYR A 139 -19.22 -0.54 -17.65
C TYR A 139 -20.03 0.61 -18.24
N LEU A 140 -21.29 0.79 -17.84
CA LEU A 140 -22.14 1.93 -18.21
C LEU A 140 -21.76 3.18 -17.44
N TYR A 141 -21.15 3.11 -16.26
CA TYR A 141 -20.60 4.25 -15.53
C TYR A 141 -19.28 4.69 -16.15
N THR A 142 -18.37 3.76 -16.44
CA THR A 142 -17.16 4.04 -17.22
C THR A 142 -17.52 4.51 -18.63
N ASN A 143 -18.58 3.97 -19.26
CA ASN A 143 -18.99 4.34 -20.61
C ASN A 143 -20.11 5.39 -20.72
N SER A 144 -20.75 5.83 -19.64
CA SER A 144 -21.56 7.05 -19.60
C SER A 144 -20.68 8.25 -19.35
N ILE A 145 -19.58 8.02 -18.64
CA ILE A 145 -18.49 8.97 -18.47
C ILE A 145 -17.64 9.08 -19.75
N THR A 146 -17.51 8.07 -20.63
CA THR A 146 -16.80 8.29 -21.91
C THR A 146 -17.44 9.34 -22.85
N PRO A 147 -18.78 9.41 -23.05
CA PRO A 147 -19.40 10.47 -23.85
C PRO A 147 -19.72 11.76 -23.06
N GLU A 148 -19.79 11.73 -21.72
CA GLU A 148 -19.87 12.97 -20.91
C GLU A 148 -18.50 13.63 -20.70
N ILE A 149 -17.40 12.86 -20.65
CA ILE A 149 -16.03 13.39 -20.77
C ILE A 149 -15.81 14.03 -22.15
N GLU A 150 -16.45 13.53 -23.21
CA GLU A 150 -16.38 14.16 -24.53
C GLU A 150 -17.16 15.49 -24.62
N LYS A 151 -18.12 15.74 -23.71
CA LYS A 151 -18.96 16.96 -23.73
C LYS A 151 -18.64 17.97 -22.65
N GLU A 152 -18.11 17.56 -21.50
CA GLU A 152 -17.53 18.45 -20.50
C GLU A 152 -16.01 18.39 -20.54
N LYS A 153 -15.46 19.33 -21.31
CA LYS A 153 -14.03 19.62 -21.47
C LYS A 153 -13.31 18.53 -22.27
N VAL A 154 -13.20 18.83 -23.57
CA VAL A 154 -11.86 19.09 -24.11
C VAL A 154 -11.14 19.94 -23.07
N TYR A 155 -10.46 19.29 -22.12
CA TYR A 155 -9.23 19.84 -21.62
C TYR A 155 -8.47 20.09 -22.91
N GLN A 156 -8.42 21.37 -23.33
CA GLN A 156 -7.23 21.82 -24.00
C GLN A 156 -6.13 21.22 -23.13
N PRO A 157 -5.29 20.31 -23.65
CA PRO A 157 -4.09 20.00 -22.92
C PRO A 157 -3.57 21.38 -22.57
N LEU A 158 -3.45 21.68 -21.27
CA LEU A 158 -2.49 22.69 -20.87
C LEU A 158 -1.30 22.34 -21.75
N ASN A 159 -0.86 23.29 -22.58
CA ASN A 159 0.32 23.12 -23.40
C ASN A 159 1.45 22.83 -22.40
N ILE A 160 1.57 21.57 -21.99
CA ILE A 160 2.75 20.94 -21.44
C ILE A 160 3.58 20.65 -22.68
N SER A 161 3.82 21.71 -23.46
CA SER A 161 4.96 21.81 -24.33
C SER A 161 6.15 21.71 -23.39
N SER A 162 6.81 20.56 -23.43
CA SER A 162 8.23 20.41 -23.12
C SER A 162 8.69 20.82 -21.70
N THR A 163 8.09 20.28 -20.64
CA THR A 163 8.82 20.16 -19.37
C THR A 163 9.04 18.70 -19.07
N SER A 164 10.05 18.10 -19.72
CA SER A 164 10.60 16.83 -19.26
C SER A 164 11.12 17.02 -17.83
N LEU A 165 10.87 16.05 -16.96
CA LEU A 165 11.56 16.00 -15.68
C LEU A 165 13.05 15.89 -15.95
N GLN A 166 13.84 16.76 -15.30
CA GLN A 166 15.28 16.65 -15.36
C GLN A 166 15.72 15.43 -14.55
N ILE A 167 16.39 14.50 -15.22
CA ILE A 167 17.09 13.40 -14.55
C ILE A 167 18.29 14.00 -13.83
N ARG A 168 18.49 13.61 -12.57
CA ARG A 168 19.64 14.05 -11.77
C ARG A 168 20.93 13.56 -12.42
N SER A 169 22.06 14.21 -12.15
CA SER A 169 23.36 13.64 -12.54
C SER A 169 23.54 12.24 -11.95
N TYR A 170 24.29 11.38 -12.64
CA TYR A 170 24.58 10.01 -12.18
C TYR A 170 25.09 10.00 -10.74
N LEU A 171 25.94 10.97 -10.39
CA LEU A 171 26.43 11.22 -9.04
C LEU A 171 25.28 11.36 -8.02
N ASN A 172 24.40 12.33 -8.25
CA ASN A 172 23.32 12.66 -7.32
C ASN A 172 22.31 11.51 -7.22
N TYR A 173 22.09 10.80 -8.33
CA TYR A 173 21.28 9.58 -8.34
C TYR A 173 21.89 8.50 -7.43
N LEU A 174 23.18 8.19 -7.57
CA LEU A 174 23.84 7.21 -6.69
C LEU A 174 23.86 7.68 -5.23
N GLN A 175 24.13 8.97 -4.99
CA GLN A 175 24.14 9.53 -3.64
C GLN A 175 22.77 9.37 -2.98
N LEU A 176 21.68 9.66 -3.69
CA LEU A 176 20.35 9.45 -3.13
C LEU A 176 20.03 7.96 -3.00
N CYS A 177 20.42 7.10 -3.94
CA CYS A 177 20.10 5.68 -3.85
C CYS A 177 20.79 4.94 -2.70
N TYR A 178 22.05 5.29 -2.40
CA TYR A 178 22.83 4.60 -1.36
C TYR A 178 22.76 5.29 0.00
N TYR A 179 22.54 6.61 0.04
CA TYR A 179 22.60 7.40 1.28
C TYR A 179 21.22 7.91 1.76
N SER A 180 20.10 7.57 1.08
CA SER A 180 18.77 8.08 1.45
C SER A 180 18.15 7.50 2.74
N ASN A 181 18.61 6.35 3.25
CA ASN A 181 18.03 5.75 4.47
C ASN A 181 18.82 5.96 5.75
N HIS A 182 20.02 6.51 5.64
CA HIS A 182 20.68 7.18 6.74
C HIS A 182 21.38 8.36 6.10
N LEU A 183 20.88 9.57 6.36
CA LEU A 183 21.79 10.68 6.63
C LEU A 183 22.71 10.14 7.71
N ILE A 184 23.80 9.50 7.29
CA ILE A 184 24.99 9.29 8.09
C ILE A 184 25.21 10.67 8.62
N SER A 185 25.00 10.75 9.92
CA SER A 185 25.47 11.79 10.75
C SER A 185 26.76 12.32 10.12
N TYR A 186 26.74 13.58 9.67
CA TYR A 186 27.92 14.43 9.54
C TYR A 186 28.62 14.65 10.92
N LYS A 187 28.50 13.66 11.80
CA LYS A 187 29.16 13.40 13.07
C LYS A 187 29.57 11.94 12.91
N ILE A 188 30.76 11.60 12.44
CA ILE A 188 32.05 11.99 12.97
C ILE A 188 32.98 12.08 11.77
N GLN A 189 33.57 13.25 11.56
CA GLN A 189 34.69 13.41 10.64
C GLN A 189 35.89 12.72 11.31
N TYR A 190 36.00 11.40 11.14
CA TYR A 190 37.19 10.68 11.55
C TYR A 190 38.34 11.20 10.68
N ASN A 191 39.32 11.86 11.30
CA ASN A 191 40.55 12.30 10.65
C ASN A 191 41.44 11.08 10.37
N ILE A 192 40.98 10.17 9.52
CA ILE A 192 41.80 9.09 9.01
C ILE A 192 42.73 9.67 7.96
N LYS A 193 44.03 9.42 8.11
CA LYS A 193 45.03 9.94 7.18
C LYS A 193 44.75 9.38 5.77
N PRO A 194 44.77 10.22 4.73
CA PRO A 194 44.49 9.79 3.35
C PRO A 194 45.46 8.70 2.86
N ASN A 195 46.66 8.61 3.44
CA ASN A 195 47.60 7.52 3.17
C ASN A 195 47.03 6.13 3.55
N ILE A 196 46.29 6.00 4.65
CA ILE A 196 45.70 4.72 5.09
C ILE A 196 44.62 4.29 4.08
N ILE A 197 43.77 5.22 3.66
CA ILE A 197 42.72 4.99 2.67
C ILE A 197 43.33 4.54 1.34
N ASN A 198 44.36 5.24 0.85
CA ASN A 198 45.00 4.90 -0.42
C ASN A 198 45.68 3.53 -0.40
N GLN A 199 46.31 3.16 0.71
CA GLN A 199 46.88 1.82 0.86
C GLN A 199 45.78 0.75 0.96
N PHE A 200 44.66 1.04 1.63
CA PHE A 200 43.54 0.12 1.69
C PHE A 200 42.82 -0.04 0.34
N LYS A 201 42.64 1.05 -0.42
CA LYS A 201 42.17 1.04 -1.81
C LYS A 201 43.05 0.10 -2.65
N PHE A 202 44.37 0.32 -2.62
CA PHE A 202 45.33 -0.54 -3.32
C PHE A 202 45.25 -2.01 -2.86
N PHE A 203 45.04 -2.24 -1.56
CA PHE A 203 44.92 -3.60 -1.03
C PHE A 203 43.64 -4.30 -1.52
N ILE A 204 42.49 -3.63 -1.49
CA ILE A 204 41.22 -4.18 -1.97
C ILE A 204 41.27 -4.48 -3.47
N ASP A 205 41.80 -3.55 -4.28
CA ASP A 205 41.78 -3.69 -5.74
C ASP A 205 42.70 -4.80 -6.25
N ASN A 206 43.76 -5.14 -5.51
CA ASN A 206 44.74 -6.16 -5.91
C ASN A 206 44.53 -7.55 -5.29
N ASN A 207 43.68 -7.68 -4.26
CA ASN A 207 43.49 -8.94 -3.54
C ASN A 207 42.07 -9.51 -3.71
N ASP A 208 41.80 -10.09 -4.88
CA ASP A 208 40.51 -10.72 -5.23
C ASP A 208 40.05 -11.76 -4.17
N GLN A 209 40.98 -12.54 -3.59
CA GLN A 209 40.64 -13.55 -2.58
C GLN A 209 40.17 -12.93 -1.26
N PHE A 210 40.81 -11.84 -0.81
CA PHE A 210 40.41 -11.11 0.39
C PHE A 210 39.04 -10.46 0.20
N LEU A 211 38.83 -9.81 -0.94
CA LEU A 211 37.55 -9.24 -1.33
C LEU A 211 36.44 -10.30 -1.33
N ASN A 212 36.68 -11.48 -1.92
CA ASN A 212 35.72 -12.57 -1.93
C ASN A 212 35.33 -13.03 -0.52
N TYR A 213 36.31 -13.09 0.39
CA TYR A 213 36.04 -13.41 1.79
C TYR A 213 35.21 -12.32 2.48
N LEU A 214 35.50 -11.03 2.25
CA LEU A 214 34.69 -9.94 2.81
C LEU A 214 33.24 -9.97 2.33
N PHE A 215 33.00 -10.28 1.06
CA PHE A 215 31.64 -10.52 0.56
C PHE A 215 30.97 -11.70 1.28
N GLN A 216 31.66 -12.83 1.45
CA GLN A 216 31.10 -13.98 2.18
C GLN A 216 30.80 -13.66 3.64
N LEU A 217 31.71 -12.98 4.34
CA LEU A 217 31.56 -12.56 5.72
C LEU A 217 30.38 -11.58 5.88
N SER A 218 30.29 -10.56 5.03
CA SER A 218 29.20 -9.58 5.07
C SER A 218 27.83 -10.19 4.78
N ILE A 219 27.77 -11.18 3.86
CA ILE A 219 26.55 -11.97 3.61
C ILE A 219 26.18 -12.81 4.83
N GLN A 220 27.15 -13.50 5.45
CA GLN A 220 26.92 -14.32 6.65
C GLN A 220 26.40 -13.48 7.83
N LEU A 221 26.94 -12.27 8.01
CA LEU A 221 26.54 -11.35 9.07
C LEU A 221 25.34 -10.46 8.69
N ASN A 222 24.80 -10.60 7.48
CA ASN A 222 23.66 -9.83 6.94
C ASN A 222 23.85 -8.30 7.06
N ASN A 223 25.08 -7.81 6.91
CA ASN A 223 25.39 -6.38 7.02
C ASN A 223 25.18 -5.68 5.67
N LYS A 224 23.96 -5.17 5.47
CA LYS A 224 23.52 -4.54 4.20
C LYS A 224 24.36 -3.32 3.80
N GLN A 225 24.75 -2.48 4.76
CA GLN A 225 25.51 -1.26 4.49
C GLN A 225 26.89 -1.59 3.94
N ILE A 226 27.60 -2.51 4.60
CA ILE A 226 28.91 -2.98 4.13
C ILE A 226 28.80 -3.66 2.77
N LEU A 227 27.74 -4.43 2.54
CA LEU A 227 27.52 -5.07 1.25
C LEU A 227 27.31 -4.05 0.12
N ASN A 228 26.60 -2.95 0.39
CA ASN A 228 26.46 -1.83 -0.54
C ASN A 228 27.82 -1.18 -0.85
N ASP A 229 28.60 -0.89 0.20
CA ASP A 229 29.93 -0.28 0.10
C ASP A 229 30.89 -1.17 -0.72
N LEU A 230 30.87 -2.49 -0.51
CA LEU A 230 31.66 -3.46 -1.28
C LEU A 230 31.23 -3.52 -2.76
N VAL A 231 29.93 -3.47 -3.08
CA VAL A 231 29.47 -3.44 -4.48
C VAL A 231 29.91 -2.14 -5.17
N LEU A 232 29.88 -1.01 -4.47
CA LEU A 232 30.33 0.29 -5.00
C LEU A 232 31.83 0.32 -5.29
N THR A 233 32.66 -0.29 -4.43
CA THR A 233 34.10 -0.42 -4.69
C THR A 233 34.37 -1.28 -5.93
N GLN A 234 33.59 -2.34 -6.15
CA GLN A 234 33.72 -3.27 -7.28
C GLN A 234 32.87 -2.94 -8.51
N ARG A 235 32.38 -1.70 -8.64
CA ARG A 235 31.47 -1.28 -9.73
C ARG A 235 31.98 -1.53 -11.15
N TYR A 236 33.30 -1.67 -11.33
CA TYR A 236 33.91 -1.96 -12.64
C TYR A 236 33.95 -3.45 -13.01
N ASN A 237 33.74 -4.34 -12.03
CA ASN A 237 33.84 -5.80 -12.19
C ASN A 237 32.51 -6.51 -11.86
N LEU A 238 31.38 -5.95 -12.31
CA LEU A 238 30.04 -6.43 -11.94
C LEU A 238 29.81 -7.92 -12.21
N LYS A 239 30.32 -8.47 -13.31
CA LYS A 239 30.17 -9.90 -13.63
C LYS A 239 30.77 -10.82 -12.55
N LYS A 240 31.86 -10.42 -11.90
CA LYS A 240 32.45 -11.19 -10.79
C LYS A 240 31.49 -11.29 -9.60
N LEU A 241 30.70 -10.25 -9.35
CA LEU A 241 29.77 -10.19 -8.21
C LEU A 241 28.62 -11.20 -8.31
N PHE A 242 28.31 -11.70 -9.51
CA PHE A 242 27.28 -12.74 -9.69
C PHE A 242 27.66 -14.09 -9.06
N GLN A 243 28.94 -14.34 -8.76
CA GLN A 243 29.37 -15.57 -8.08
C GLN A 243 28.78 -15.72 -6.67
N PHE A 244 28.38 -14.62 -6.04
CA PHE A 244 27.90 -14.62 -4.65
C PHE A 244 26.41 -14.97 -4.52
N ASN A 245 25.64 -15.00 -5.63
CA ASN A 245 24.22 -15.40 -5.65
C ASN A 245 23.35 -14.74 -4.56
N HIS A 246 23.51 -13.42 -4.35
CA HIS A 246 22.82 -12.69 -3.29
C HIS A 246 21.90 -11.60 -3.84
N ASP A 247 20.64 -11.57 -3.39
CA ASP A 247 19.60 -10.68 -3.92
C ASP A 247 19.93 -9.19 -3.78
N LEU A 248 20.52 -8.78 -2.65
CA LEU A 248 20.92 -7.38 -2.45
C LEU A 248 22.04 -6.95 -3.40
N ILE A 249 22.96 -7.87 -3.75
CA ILE A 249 24.03 -7.57 -4.71
C ILE A 249 23.40 -7.33 -6.08
N TYR A 250 22.47 -8.20 -6.51
CA TYR A 250 21.74 -8.02 -7.76
C TYR A 250 20.93 -6.72 -7.79
N PHE A 251 20.33 -6.34 -6.67
CA PHE A 251 19.61 -5.08 -6.55
C PHE A 251 20.54 -3.87 -6.73
N ASN A 252 21.72 -3.89 -6.10
CA ASN A 252 22.74 -2.85 -6.27
C ASN A 252 23.28 -2.79 -7.71
N ILE A 253 23.45 -3.93 -8.36
CA ILE A 253 23.84 -3.98 -9.78
C ILE A 253 22.74 -3.35 -10.65
N CYS A 254 21.46 -3.56 -10.34
CA CYS A 254 20.36 -2.85 -11.02
C CYS A 254 20.52 -1.33 -10.88
N ILE A 255 20.77 -0.81 -9.68
CA ILE A 255 20.97 0.64 -9.46
C ILE A 255 22.09 1.17 -10.37
N LEU A 256 23.23 0.49 -10.42
CA LEU A 256 24.41 0.93 -11.18
C LEU A 256 24.21 0.93 -12.70
N THR A 257 23.43 -0.04 -13.23
CA THR A 257 23.34 -0.31 -14.68
C THR A 257 22.15 0.34 -15.38
N THR A 258 21.12 0.74 -14.63
CA THR A 258 19.82 1.16 -15.19
C THR A 258 19.72 2.65 -15.48
N TYR A 259 20.65 3.47 -14.96
CA TYR A 259 20.61 4.93 -15.13
C TYR A 259 20.64 5.35 -16.61
N ASP A 260 21.59 4.83 -17.39
CA ASP A 260 21.72 5.16 -18.82
C ASP A 260 20.50 4.68 -19.62
N VAL A 261 19.91 3.57 -19.18
CA VAL A 261 18.71 3.00 -19.77
C VAL A 261 17.51 3.94 -19.56
N PHE A 262 17.33 4.53 -18.37
CA PHE A 262 16.29 5.53 -18.14
C PHE A 262 16.53 6.84 -18.87
N LEU A 263 17.79 7.22 -19.09
CA LEU A 263 18.16 8.46 -19.78
C LEU A 263 17.91 8.40 -21.29
N THR A 264 18.09 7.24 -21.91
CA THR A 264 17.98 7.05 -23.36
C THR A 264 16.60 6.60 -23.82
N ASN A 265 15.82 5.94 -22.95
CA ASN A 265 14.53 5.36 -23.33
C ASN A 265 13.36 6.35 -23.25
N PRO A 266 12.30 6.14 -24.07
CA PRO A 266 11.07 6.93 -24.01
C PRO A 266 10.35 6.84 -22.65
N ILE A 267 10.74 5.89 -21.80
CA ILE A 267 10.19 5.72 -20.45
C ILE A 267 10.33 6.97 -19.57
N GLN A 268 11.37 7.80 -19.78
CA GLN A 268 11.52 9.07 -19.07
C GLN A 268 10.32 10.00 -19.30
N SER A 269 9.84 10.06 -20.54
CA SER A 269 8.70 10.90 -20.91
C SER A 269 7.42 10.42 -20.25
N LEU A 270 7.21 9.10 -20.18
CA LEU A 270 6.06 8.50 -19.51
C LEU A 270 6.10 8.73 -18.00
N PHE A 271 7.26 8.58 -17.37
CA PHE A 271 7.44 8.92 -15.96
C PHE A 271 7.18 10.40 -15.68
N SER A 272 7.60 11.29 -16.58
CA SER A 272 7.27 12.72 -16.50
C SER A 272 5.77 12.98 -16.57
N GLN A 273 5.08 12.36 -17.54
CA GLN A 273 3.64 12.47 -17.67
C GLN A 273 2.92 11.93 -16.43
N LEU A 274 3.33 10.75 -15.93
CA LEU A 274 2.77 10.12 -14.74
C LEU A 274 2.86 11.06 -13.54
N TYR A 275 4.05 11.60 -13.27
CA TYR A 275 4.29 12.51 -12.15
C TYR A 275 3.42 13.77 -12.23
N TYR A 276 3.43 14.47 -13.37
CA TYR A 276 2.69 15.73 -13.49
C TYR A 276 1.18 15.53 -13.45
N GLN A 277 0.67 14.47 -14.08
CA GLN A 277 -0.77 14.18 -14.06
C GLN A 277 -1.24 13.78 -12.67
N LEU A 278 -0.51 12.89 -11.99
CA LEU A 278 -0.86 12.47 -10.65
C LEU A 278 -0.77 13.64 -9.66
N LYS A 279 0.32 14.42 -9.70
CA LYS A 279 0.49 15.62 -8.87
C LYS A 279 -0.62 16.62 -9.14
N SER A 280 -0.92 16.93 -10.39
CA SER A 280 -2.00 17.86 -10.74
C SER A 280 -3.36 17.38 -10.25
N LYS A 281 -3.62 16.07 -10.27
CA LYS A 281 -4.89 15.51 -9.77
C LYS A 281 -4.98 15.60 -8.26
N ILE A 282 -3.93 15.21 -7.53
CA ILE A 282 -3.89 15.27 -6.06
C ILE A 282 -4.06 16.72 -5.58
N HIS A 283 -3.29 17.65 -6.14
CA HIS A 283 -3.34 19.09 -5.77
C HIS A 283 -4.59 19.82 -6.27
N SER A 284 -5.44 19.18 -7.08
CA SER A 284 -6.73 19.75 -7.48
C SER A 284 -7.81 19.64 -6.40
N GLY A 285 -7.59 18.79 -5.39
CA GLY A 285 -8.48 18.61 -4.25
C GLY A 285 -7.86 19.08 -2.92
N PRO A 286 -8.65 19.16 -1.84
CA PRO A 286 -8.16 19.50 -0.50
C PRO A 286 -7.06 18.56 0.00
N ILE A 287 -6.08 19.12 0.68
CA ILE A 287 -4.99 18.39 1.36
C ILE A 287 -4.94 18.84 2.81
N ASP A 288 -4.89 17.90 3.75
CA ASP A 288 -4.74 18.23 5.16
C ASP A 288 -3.30 18.71 5.45
N ALA A 289 -3.16 19.87 6.08
CA ALA A 289 -1.87 20.53 6.27
C ALA A 289 -1.10 19.98 7.48
N ILE A 290 -1.80 19.30 8.40
CA ILE A 290 -1.20 18.69 9.60
C ILE A 290 -0.70 17.29 9.25
N GLU A 291 -1.55 16.43 8.68
CA GLU A 291 -1.15 15.07 8.32
C GLU A 291 -0.28 15.01 7.06
N GLN A 292 -0.41 15.99 6.14
CA GLN A 292 0.37 16.16 4.90
C GLN A 292 0.42 14.94 3.94
N THR A 293 -0.16 13.83 4.33
CA THR A 293 -0.28 12.57 3.59
C THR A 293 -1.73 12.37 3.14
N MET A 294 -2.68 12.89 3.91
CA MET A 294 -4.12 12.77 3.71
C MET A 294 -4.64 13.80 2.70
N SER A 295 -5.22 13.33 1.61
CA SER A 295 -5.72 14.17 0.52
C SER A 295 -7.08 13.71 0.00
N TYR A 296 -7.81 14.62 -0.64
CA TYR A 296 -9.13 14.31 -1.22
C TYR A 296 -9.02 13.36 -2.41
N TYR A 297 -7.98 13.55 -3.24
CA TYR A 297 -7.60 12.64 -4.32
C TYR A 297 -6.32 11.91 -3.93
N SER A 298 -6.33 10.59 -4.03
CA SER A 298 -5.20 9.71 -3.69
C SER A 298 -5.35 8.40 -4.47
N LEU A 299 -4.26 7.63 -4.60
CA LEU A 299 -4.32 6.22 -5.01
C LEU A 299 -4.32 5.28 -3.80
N ASN A 300 -4.00 5.78 -2.62
CA ASN A 300 -3.94 5.03 -1.38
C ASN A 300 -5.21 5.25 -0.56
N VAL A 301 -5.91 4.15 -0.27
CA VAL A 301 -7.12 4.11 0.56
C VAL A 301 -6.85 4.65 1.96
N ASN A 302 -5.66 4.37 2.50
CA ASN A 302 -5.29 4.76 3.86
C ASN A 302 -4.91 6.24 3.96
N THR A 303 -4.79 6.96 2.83
CA THR A 303 -4.44 8.39 2.84
C THR A 303 -5.49 9.25 2.16
N ILE A 304 -6.73 8.74 2.06
CA ILE A 304 -7.85 9.53 1.54
C ILE A 304 -8.58 10.24 2.68
N LEU A 305 -9.03 11.46 2.44
CA LEU A 305 -9.85 12.19 3.42
C LEU A 305 -11.24 11.57 3.54
N HIS A 306 -11.51 10.86 4.64
CA HIS A 306 -12.78 10.14 4.88
C HIS A 306 -13.99 11.06 5.17
N ASP A 307 -13.75 12.31 5.57
CA ASP A 307 -14.83 13.21 5.95
C ASP A 307 -15.64 13.74 4.74
N HIS A 308 -16.93 13.42 4.70
CA HIS A 308 -17.88 13.86 3.68
C HIS A 308 -18.35 15.32 3.87
N SER A 309 -18.05 15.94 5.01
CA SER A 309 -18.46 17.32 5.32
C SER A 309 -17.52 18.40 4.76
N ILE A 310 -16.39 18.00 4.16
CA ILE A 310 -15.42 18.93 3.59
C ILE A 310 -15.99 19.56 2.31
N LEU A 311 -16.59 20.74 2.46
CA LEU A 311 -17.04 21.59 1.37
C LEU A 311 -15.89 22.47 0.91
N PHE A 312 -15.60 22.46 -0.39
CA PHE A 312 -14.59 23.32 -0.98
C PHE A 312 -15.05 23.86 -2.33
N LYS A 313 -14.59 25.06 -2.68
CA LYS A 313 -14.78 25.65 -4.01
C LYS A 313 -13.42 26.02 -4.59
N LYS A 314 -13.26 25.81 -5.89
CA LYS A 314 -12.10 26.31 -6.63
C LYS A 314 -12.31 27.79 -6.91
N ILE A 315 -11.32 28.60 -6.57
CA ILE A 315 -11.33 30.05 -6.74
C ILE A 315 -10.10 30.55 -7.48
N GLN A 316 -10.23 31.64 -8.23
CA GLN A 316 -9.14 32.34 -8.90
C GLN A 316 -8.78 33.62 -8.13
N LEU A 317 -7.50 33.71 -7.75
CA LEU A 317 -6.91 34.85 -7.05
C LEU A 317 -5.95 35.59 -7.98
N ILE A 318 -5.96 36.91 -7.88
CA ILE A 318 -4.99 37.79 -8.55
C ILE A 318 -3.92 38.13 -7.52
N VAL A 319 -2.66 37.80 -7.79
CA VAL A 319 -1.55 38.00 -6.87
C VAL A 319 -0.55 38.97 -7.47
N HIS A 320 -0.38 40.12 -6.82
CA HIS A 320 0.67 41.10 -7.09
C HIS A 320 1.92 40.71 -6.32
N ILE A 321 3.04 40.53 -7.01
CA ILE A 321 4.30 40.10 -6.41
C ILE A 321 5.27 41.26 -6.42
N ASP A 322 5.71 41.61 -5.21
CA ASP A 322 6.72 42.62 -4.96
C ASP A 322 8.05 41.92 -4.70
N LEU A 323 8.88 41.88 -5.75
CA LEU A 323 10.30 41.57 -5.66
C LEU A 323 10.97 42.90 -5.34
N ASN A 324 11.40 43.11 -4.09
CA ASN A 324 11.89 44.39 -3.52
C ASN A 324 13.04 45.13 -4.26
N ASN A 325 13.29 44.89 -5.54
CA ASN A 325 14.11 45.68 -6.45
C ASN A 325 13.41 45.78 -7.82
N ASN A 326 12.99 46.99 -8.16
CA ASN A 326 12.37 47.47 -9.42
C ASN A 326 10.84 47.41 -9.49
N SER A 327 10.26 48.55 -9.87
CA SER A 327 8.84 48.89 -10.01
C SER A 327 8.08 48.10 -11.10
N ASN A 328 8.23 46.79 -11.13
CA ASN A 328 7.46 45.91 -11.99
C ASN A 328 6.69 44.93 -11.11
N ASP A 329 5.48 45.31 -10.69
CA ASP A 329 4.55 44.42 -10.01
C ASP A 329 4.22 43.25 -10.96
N LEU A 330 4.74 42.06 -10.67
CA LEU A 330 4.38 40.86 -11.41
C LEU A 330 3.00 40.41 -10.94
N VAL A 331 2.03 40.35 -11.84
CA VAL A 331 0.67 39.89 -11.54
C VAL A 331 0.49 38.45 -12.00
N LEU A 332 0.07 37.57 -11.08
CA LEU A 332 -0.23 36.17 -11.36
C LEU A 332 -1.71 35.86 -11.07
N ASN A 333 -2.32 35.08 -11.94
CA ASN A 333 -3.59 34.44 -11.65
C ASN A 333 -3.33 33.02 -11.13
N ILE A 334 -3.84 32.73 -9.94
CA ILE A 334 -3.57 31.49 -9.22
C ILE A 334 -4.88 30.83 -8.84
N THR A 335 -5.01 29.54 -9.13
CA THR A 335 -6.17 28.75 -8.72
C THR A 335 -5.93 28.13 -7.35
N CYS A 336 -6.77 28.48 -6.37
CA CYS A 336 -6.74 27.94 -5.02
C CYS A 336 -8.08 27.28 -4.67
N LEU A 337 -8.13 26.63 -3.51
CA LEU A 337 -9.35 26.12 -2.90
C LEU A 337 -9.69 26.98 -1.69
N THR A 338 -10.98 27.16 -1.41
CA THR A 338 -11.44 27.93 -0.24
C THR A 338 -10.92 27.36 1.09
N CYS A 339 -10.70 26.05 1.13
CA CYS A 339 -10.13 25.34 2.28
C CYS A 339 -8.60 25.29 2.29
N ASP A 340 -7.89 25.93 1.35
CA ASP A 340 -6.42 25.99 1.44
C ASP A 340 -5.99 26.85 2.64
N THR A 341 -5.00 26.37 3.40
CA THR A 341 -4.28 27.17 4.41
C THR A 341 -3.46 28.27 3.74
N ILE A 342 -3.08 29.30 4.50
CA ILE A 342 -2.27 30.41 3.98
C ILE A 342 -0.88 29.91 3.52
N SER A 343 -0.28 28.96 4.24
CA SER A 343 0.97 28.31 3.81
C SER A 343 0.80 27.55 2.49
N GLN A 344 -0.27 26.76 2.32
CA GLN A 344 -0.55 26.07 1.05
C GLN A 344 -0.78 27.05 -0.11
N VAL A 345 -1.42 28.19 0.15
CA VAL A 345 -1.55 29.26 -0.86
C VAL A 345 -0.16 29.77 -1.25
N LYS A 346 0.69 30.16 -0.29
CA LYS A 346 2.06 30.62 -0.56
C LYS A 346 2.87 29.60 -1.37
N GLU A 347 2.76 28.30 -1.05
CA GLU A 347 3.40 27.23 -1.82
C GLU A 347 2.94 27.22 -3.29
N LYS A 348 1.64 27.36 -3.55
CA LYS A 348 1.10 27.44 -4.93
C LYS A 348 1.67 28.65 -5.69
N ILE A 349 1.81 29.80 -5.03
CA ILE A 349 2.42 31.00 -5.62
C ILE A 349 3.90 30.75 -5.97
N LEU A 350 4.68 30.25 -5.02
CA LEU A 350 6.10 29.98 -5.19
C LEU A 350 6.37 28.90 -6.26
N TYR A 351 5.47 27.91 -6.36
CA TYR A 351 5.55 26.88 -7.38
C TYR A 351 5.36 27.45 -8.79
N GLN A 352 4.36 28.31 -8.98
CA GLN A 352 4.12 28.98 -10.26
C GLN A 352 5.27 29.90 -10.66
N LEU A 353 5.95 30.50 -9.69
CA LEU A 353 7.16 31.31 -9.90
C LEU A 353 8.44 30.50 -10.14
N LYS A 354 8.40 29.17 -9.96
CA LYS A 354 9.60 28.31 -9.93
C LYS A 354 10.65 28.76 -8.89
N LEU A 355 10.22 29.42 -7.81
CA LEU A 355 11.09 29.92 -6.74
C LEU A 355 11.09 29.04 -5.48
N LEU A 356 10.29 27.98 -5.47
CA LEU A 356 10.10 27.12 -4.29
C LEU A 356 11.40 26.47 -3.77
N SER A 357 12.43 26.32 -4.61
CA SER A 357 13.76 25.82 -4.21
C SER A 357 14.74 26.92 -3.72
N ARG A 358 14.40 28.20 -3.91
CA ARG A 358 15.29 29.35 -3.67
C ARG A 358 14.87 30.22 -2.49
N THR A 359 13.59 30.20 -2.15
CA THR A 359 13.00 31.07 -1.12
C THR A 359 12.29 30.24 -0.06
N SER A 360 12.56 30.51 1.21
CA SER A 360 11.81 29.88 2.30
C SER A 360 10.43 30.53 2.42
N LEU A 361 9.41 29.76 2.82
CA LEU A 361 8.06 30.28 3.11
C LEU A 361 8.08 31.43 4.14
N ASN A 362 9.12 31.44 4.99
CA ASN A 362 9.37 32.43 6.04
C ASN A 362 9.68 33.83 5.49
N GLU A 363 10.26 33.90 4.29
CA GLU A 363 10.65 35.15 3.62
C GLU A 363 9.47 35.78 2.86
N CYS A 364 8.31 35.11 2.83
CA CYS A 364 7.13 35.50 2.07
C CYS A 364 6.01 36.01 2.99
N LYS A 365 5.67 37.30 2.89
CA LYS A 365 4.47 37.88 3.53
C LYS A 365 3.35 37.97 2.50
N LEU A 366 2.14 37.56 2.88
CA LEU A 366 0.96 37.56 2.01
C LEU A 366 -0.11 38.48 2.61
N TYR A 367 -0.59 39.41 1.80
CA TYR A 367 -1.56 40.42 2.21
C TYR A 367 -2.80 40.38 1.31
N LEU A 368 -3.96 40.67 1.87
CA LEU A 368 -5.23 40.90 1.16
C LEU A 368 -5.40 42.39 0.90
N LEU A 369 -5.66 42.77 -0.36
CA LEU A 369 -5.94 44.14 -0.76
C LEU A 369 -7.45 44.42 -0.62
N THR A 370 -7.85 45.36 0.23
CA THR A 370 -9.28 45.70 0.41
C THR A 370 -9.58 47.06 -0.22
N ASN A 371 -9.85 47.13 -1.52
CA ASN A 371 -10.15 48.41 -2.18
C ASN A 371 -11.65 48.74 -2.21
N HIS A 372 -12.04 49.78 -1.45
CA HIS A 372 -12.70 50.98 -1.97
C HIS A 372 -12.69 52.08 -0.90
N SER A 373 -11.71 53.00 -0.95
CA SER A 373 -11.92 54.38 -0.52
C SER A 373 -12.26 55.19 -1.76
N CYS A 374 -13.46 55.78 -1.80
CA CYS A 374 -13.81 56.79 -2.79
C CYS A 374 -12.87 58.00 -2.64
N SER A 375 -12.05 58.27 -3.64
CA SER A 375 -11.44 59.59 -3.81
C SER A 375 -12.02 60.24 -5.07
N SER A 376 -12.73 61.33 -4.83
CA SER A 376 -13.26 62.31 -5.76
C SER A 376 -12.20 62.83 -6.75
N SER A 377 -12.43 62.69 -8.06
CA SER A 377 -12.42 63.78 -9.06
C SER A 377 -12.52 63.29 -10.51
N SER A 378 -13.42 63.93 -11.26
CA SER A 378 -13.51 64.09 -12.73
C SER A 378 -13.87 62.90 -13.66
N SER A 379 -15.18 62.86 -13.98
CA SER A 379 -15.80 62.83 -15.33
C SER A 379 -15.36 61.81 -16.39
N SER A 380 -16.26 60.85 -16.69
CA SER A 380 -17.10 60.77 -17.91
C SER A 380 -17.26 59.34 -18.44
N SER A 381 -18.53 58.89 -18.58
CA SER A 381 -19.08 57.81 -19.45
C SER A 381 -18.47 56.40 -19.38
N THR A 382 -19.18 55.26 -19.39
CA THR A 382 -20.58 54.87 -19.57
C THR A 382 -20.70 53.43 -19.06
N ALA A 383 -21.88 53.06 -18.55
CA ALA A 383 -22.16 51.89 -17.73
C ALA A 383 -21.91 50.50 -18.38
N SER A 384 -21.37 49.56 -17.60
CA SER A 384 -21.85 48.17 -17.56
C SER A 384 -21.36 47.42 -16.31
N SER A 385 -22.31 46.70 -15.68
CA SER A 385 -22.17 45.62 -14.69
C SER A 385 -21.43 45.88 -13.37
N SER A 386 -22.15 46.50 -12.43
CA SER A 386 -21.92 46.37 -10.99
C SER A 386 -22.29 44.97 -10.49
N VAL A 387 -21.32 44.19 -10.00
CA VAL A 387 -21.59 43.02 -9.14
C VAL A 387 -21.44 43.48 -7.69
N PRO A 388 -22.52 43.45 -6.88
CA PRO A 388 -22.47 43.91 -5.51
C PRO A 388 -21.77 42.87 -4.62
N LEU A 389 -20.90 43.35 -3.74
CA LEU A 389 -20.60 42.66 -2.48
C LEU A 389 -21.93 42.22 -1.86
N VAL A 390 -22.06 40.91 -1.59
CA VAL A 390 -23.20 40.38 -0.83
C VAL A 390 -23.13 40.99 0.57
N ARG A 391 -23.89 42.09 0.75
CA ARG A 391 -24.36 42.56 2.05
C ARG A 391 -25.11 41.39 2.67
N LYS A 392 -24.44 40.65 3.56
CA LYS A 392 -25.14 39.83 4.55
C LYS A 392 -26.13 40.76 5.27
N SER A 393 -27.40 40.38 5.25
CA SER A 393 -28.48 41.18 5.83
C SER A 393 -28.19 41.48 7.30
N LEU A 394 -28.52 42.71 7.71
CA LEU A 394 -28.40 43.26 9.07
C LEU A 394 -28.93 42.33 10.18
N LEU A 395 -29.78 41.35 9.84
CA LEU A 395 -30.31 40.36 10.78
C LEU A 395 -29.28 39.31 11.24
N THR A 396 -28.25 39.03 10.43
CA THR A 396 -27.15 38.13 10.83
C THR A 396 -26.11 38.81 11.74
N GLN A 397 -26.03 40.14 11.71
CA GLN A 397 -25.16 40.93 12.59
C GLN A 397 -25.68 41.02 14.02
N VAL A 398 -26.99 40.82 14.24
CA VAL A 398 -27.61 40.87 15.58
C VAL A 398 -27.54 39.51 16.29
N LEU A 399 -27.54 38.39 15.55
CA LEU A 399 -27.50 37.05 16.15
C LEU A 399 -26.08 36.52 16.41
N PHE A 400 -25.08 36.97 15.65
CA PHE A 400 -23.66 36.67 15.90
C PHE A 400 -22.95 37.92 16.40
N ASN A 401 -23.01 38.11 17.72
CA ASN A 401 -22.28 39.14 18.44
C ASN A 401 -20.77 38.80 18.43
N ARG A 402 -20.09 39.03 17.30
CA ARG A 402 -18.62 39.04 17.19
C ARG A 402 -18.20 40.39 16.63
N THR A 403 -18.09 41.34 17.54
CA THR A 403 -17.46 42.64 17.32
C THR A 403 -16.05 42.45 16.74
N ILE A 404 -15.76 43.23 15.69
CA ILE A 404 -14.47 43.50 15.05
C ILE A 404 -13.29 43.21 16.00
N LYS A 405 -12.52 42.17 15.69
CA LYS A 405 -11.32 41.73 16.44
C LYS A 405 -10.09 41.57 15.53
N TYR A 406 -10.00 42.34 14.44
CA TYR A 406 -8.75 42.42 13.69
C TYR A 406 -7.87 43.51 14.32
N SER A 407 -7.04 43.12 15.30
CA SER A 407 -6.01 44.00 15.84
C SER A 407 -4.82 44.01 14.87
N THR A 408 -4.59 45.14 14.21
CA THR A 408 -3.33 45.42 13.51
C THR A 408 -2.19 45.32 14.50
N THR A 409 -1.27 44.38 14.27
CA THR A 409 -0.13 44.16 15.14
C THR A 409 1.02 45.07 14.69
N THR A 410 1.54 45.83 15.65
CA THR A 410 2.56 46.86 15.47
C THR A 410 3.92 46.22 15.18
N ILE A 411 4.31 46.19 13.91
CA ILE A 411 5.70 46.07 13.46
C ILE A 411 5.85 47.14 12.39
N ASN A 412 6.91 47.96 12.47
CA ASN A 412 7.23 49.04 11.52
C ASN A 412 7.34 48.50 10.08
N ASP A 413 6.21 48.31 9.40
CA ASP A 413 6.10 48.05 7.96
C ASP A 413 5.80 49.41 7.26
N PRO A 414 6.41 49.72 6.10
CA PRO A 414 6.27 51.01 5.41
C PRO A 414 4.86 51.27 4.83
N TYR A 415 3.91 50.36 5.04
CA TYR A 415 2.54 50.41 4.54
C TYR A 415 1.54 50.71 5.66
N HIS A 416 1.90 51.58 6.58
CA HIS A 416 1.09 51.94 7.74
C HIS A 416 -0.25 52.65 7.39
N ASP A 417 -0.42 53.06 6.12
CA ASP A 417 -1.50 53.95 5.67
C ASP A 417 -2.43 53.38 4.58
N SER A 418 -2.48 52.06 4.35
CA SER A 418 -3.42 51.52 3.36
C SER A 418 -4.13 50.24 3.79
N ASN A 419 -5.40 50.17 3.38
CA ASN A 419 -6.38 49.08 3.42
C ASN A 419 -5.82 47.68 3.01
N ILE A 420 -4.93 47.11 3.83
CA ILE A 420 -4.21 45.88 3.52
C ILE A 420 -4.18 45.00 4.79
N LEU A 421 -4.67 43.75 4.69
CA LEU A 421 -4.73 42.79 5.79
C LEU A 421 -3.65 41.71 5.63
N LEU A 422 -2.78 41.51 6.62
CA LEU A 422 -1.81 40.42 6.62
C LEU A 422 -2.50 39.07 6.90
N LEU A 423 -2.21 38.05 6.08
CA LEU A 423 -2.76 36.70 6.21
C LEU A 423 -1.73 35.75 6.84
N ASN A 424 -2.13 35.03 7.89
CA ASN A 424 -1.33 33.99 8.54
C ASN A 424 -2.18 32.74 8.81
N ASP A 425 -1.54 31.58 8.93
CA ASP A 425 -2.21 30.32 9.33
C ASP A 425 -2.70 30.37 10.78
N ILE A 426 -1.98 31.10 11.65
CA ILE A 426 -2.37 31.36 13.04
C ILE A 426 -2.31 32.86 13.31
N ASP A 427 -3.39 33.37 13.89
CA ASP A 427 -3.56 34.70 14.44
C ASP A 427 -4.51 34.68 15.66
N ASN A 428 -4.97 35.84 16.10
CA ASN A 428 -5.85 35.94 17.26
C ASN A 428 -7.31 35.55 16.96
N THR A 429 -7.62 35.17 15.73
CA THR A 429 -8.98 34.91 15.24
C THR A 429 -9.27 33.44 14.96
N ASN A 430 -8.28 32.53 15.06
CA ASN A 430 -8.46 31.09 14.86
C ASN A 430 -9.66 30.53 15.65
N GLU A 431 -10.37 29.59 15.03
CA GLU A 431 -11.42 28.83 15.69
C GLU A 431 -10.81 27.79 16.64
N ASN A 432 -11.24 27.78 17.90
CA ASN A 432 -10.83 26.77 18.88
C ASN A 432 -11.87 25.64 18.93
N ILE A 433 -11.44 24.42 18.67
CA ILE A 433 -12.28 23.21 18.68
C ILE A 433 -11.69 22.24 19.71
N HIS A 434 -12.41 21.95 20.80
CA HIS A 434 -12.00 20.95 21.81
C HIS A 434 -10.50 21.01 22.22
N ASN A 435 -10.02 22.21 22.58
CA ASN A 435 -8.62 22.53 22.96
C ASN A 435 -7.58 22.55 21.82
N SER A 436 -8.00 22.31 20.58
CA SER A 436 -7.16 22.48 19.40
C SER A 436 -7.47 23.80 18.68
N LYS A 437 -6.46 24.39 18.03
CA LYS A 437 -6.60 25.57 17.17
C LYS A 437 -6.76 25.13 15.71
N LYS A 438 -7.84 25.54 15.06
CA LYS A 438 -8.03 25.31 13.62
C LYS A 438 -7.22 26.31 12.81
N LEU A 439 -6.43 25.83 11.84
CA LEU A 439 -5.65 26.69 10.95
C LEU A 439 -6.56 27.59 10.10
N ASN A 440 -6.13 28.83 9.91
CA ASN A 440 -6.84 29.80 9.09
C ASN A 440 -6.71 29.43 7.60
N THR A 441 -7.84 29.38 6.92
CA THR A 441 -7.95 29.11 5.47
C THR A 441 -8.38 30.38 4.71
N LEU A 442 -8.43 30.33 3.38
CA LEU A 442 -9.01 31.43 2.59
C LEU A 442 -10.46 31.72 2.99
N GLU A 443 -11.25 30.68 3.25
CA GLU A 443 -12.64 30.81 3.71
C GLU A 443 -12.75 31.51 5.09
N HIS A 444 -11.79 31.27 5.99
CA HIS A 444 -11.72 31.96 7.29
C HIS A 444 -11.66 33.49 7.13
N TYR A 445 -10.91 33.96 6.13
CA TYR A 445 -10.81 35.38 5.78
C TYR A 445 -11.95 35.88 4.87
N GLY A 446 -12.96 35.05 4.58
CA GLY A 446 -14.09 35.41 3.73
C GLY A 446 -13.80 35.38 2.22
N ILE A 447 -12.67 34.79 1.81
CA ILE A 447 -12.27 34.65 0.41
C ILE A 447 -12.92 33.38 -0.15
N VAL A 448 -14.16 33.50 -0.62
CA VAL A 448 -15.01 32.38 -1.09
C VAL A 448 -15.45 32.46 -2.55
N ILE A 449 -15.11 33.53 -3.25
CA ILE A 449 -15.43 33.77 -4.67
C ILE A 449 -14.20 34.24 -5.43
N ASP A 450 -14.27 34.22 -6.76
CA ASP A 450 -13.19 34.68 -7.64
C ASP A 450 -12.97 36.19 -7.56
N GLY A 451 -11.75 36.63 -7.91
CA GLY A 451 -11.44 38.04 -8.18
C GLY A 451 -10.86 38.81 -7.01
N TYR A 452 -10.54 38.15 -5.89
CA TYR A 452 -9.79 38.79 -4.81
C TYR A 452 -8.33 39.04 -5.21
N GLU A 453 -7.82 40.21 -4.83
CA GLU A 453 -6.44 40.64 -5.07
C GLU A 453 -5.59 40.46 -3.80
N LEU A 454 -4.48 39.76 -3.93
CA LEU A 454 -3.48 39.56 -2.88
C LEU A 454 -2.17 40.24 -3.27
N LYS A 455 -1.41 40.71 -2.29
CA LYS A 455 -0.03 41.19 -2.47
C LYS A 455 0.94 40.27 -1.73
N MET A 456 1.91 39.69 -2.44
CA MET A 456 2.99 38.90 -1.85
C MET A 456 4.30 39.67 -1.89
N ILE A 457 4.96 39.81 -0.74
CA ILE A 457 6.26 40.49 -0.60
C ILE A 457 7.33 39.45 -0.27
N LEU A 458 8.42 39.45 -1.05
CA LEU A 458 9.58 38.57 -0.88
C LEU A 458 10.76 39.35 -0.25
N ALA A 459 11.20 38.96 0.95
CA ALA A 459 12.36 39.57 1.61
C ALA A 459 13.70 39.12 0.96
N ASN A 460 14.59 40.07 0.65
CA ASN A 460 15.86 39.80 -0.08
C ASN A 460 17.04 39.49 0.87
N LYS A 461 17.91 38.53 0.49
CA LYS A 461 19.13 38.11 1.21
C LYS A 461 20.39 38.94 0.92
N GLN A 462 20.31 40.04 0.17
CA GLN A 462 21.49 40.73 -0.37
C GLN A 462 22.09 41.88 0.46
N THR A 463 21.79 42.00 1.76
CA THR A 463 22.61 42.85 2.64
C THR A 463 23.13 42.01 3.80
N ASN A 464 24.45 42.05 4.01
CA ASN A 464 25.25 41.32 5.02
C ASN A 464 25.88 39.99 4.59
N PHE A 465 26.48 39.95 3.39
CA PHE A 465 27.71 39.17 3.21
C PHE A 465 28.89 40.07 3.58
N ILE A 466 29.21 40.16 4.89
CA ILE A 466 30.53 40.42 5.51
C ILE A 466 30.27 40.45 7.02
N HIS A 467 30.35 39.28 7.66
CA HIS A 467 30.87 38.99 9.01
C HIS A 467 30.22 37.71 9.60
N ASN A 468 31.12 36.77 9.93
CA ASN A 468 31.01 35.64 10.85
C ASN A 468 29.66 34.92 11.04
N SER A 469 29.66 33.64 10.63
CA SER A 469 28.55 32.68 10.53
C SER A 469 27.93 32.19 11.85
N LEU A 470 28.21 32.83 12.99
CA LEU A 470 27.63 32.47 14.29
C LEU A 470 26.54 33.44 14.76
N ASP A 471 26.52 34.69 14.30
CA ASP A 471 25.54 35.70 14.74
C ASP A 471 24.27 35.76 13.87
N LEU A 472 24.25 35.11 12.70
CA LEU A 472 23.14 35.17 11.74
C LEU A 472 21.89 34.39 12.20
N ARG A 473 22.05 33.36 13.04
CA ARG A 473 20.90 32.62 13.60
C ARG A 473 20.10 33.44 14.62
N ASN A 474 20.75 34.40 15.28
CA ASN A 474 20.11 35.23 16.29
C ASN A 474 19.43 36.47 15.67
N SER A 475 19.88 36.96 14.52
CA SER A 475 19.28 38.13 13.84
C SER A 475 18.14 37.78 12.86
N LEU A 476 18.08 36.55 12.35
CA LEU A 476 16.94 36.05 11.56
C LEU A 476 15.70 35.73 12.41
N GLN A 477 15.86 35.58 13.73
CA GLN A 477 14.76 35.43 14.67
C GLN A 477 14.01 36.74 14.95
N SER A 478 14.56 37.91 14.62
CA SER A 478 13.96 39.20 14.99
C SER A 478 13.02 39.82 13.94
N SER A 479 12.86 39.24 12.75
CA SER A 479 12.06 39.84 11.65
C SER A 479 10.83 39.03 11.21
N CYS A 480 10.62 37.85 11.79
CA CYS A 480 9.47 37.00 11.49
C CYS A 480 8.28 37.35 12.39
N HIS A 481 7.10 37.61 11.82
CA HIS A 481 5.88 37.93 12.56
C HIS A 481 5.42 36.80 13.52
N TYR A 482 5.82 35.55 13.25
CA TYR A 482 5.64 34.41 14.16
C TYR A 482 6.60 34.47 15.37
N CYS A 483 7.78 35.07 15.22
CA CYS A 483 8.71 35.24 16.33
C CYS A 483 8.25 36.31 17.34
N SER A 484 7.40 37.25 16.93
CA SER A 484 6.86 38.29 17.81
C SER A 484 5.58 37.91 18.57
N LEU A 485 4.89 36.82 18.20
CA LEU A 485 3.52 36.57 18.67
C LEU A 485 3.24 35.24 19.36
N SER A 486 4.20 34.32 19.53
CA SER A 486 3.77 32.98 19.93
C SER A 486 4.68 32.23 20.88
N THR A 487 4.04 31.41 21.72
CA THR A 487 4.63 30.49 22.68
C THR A 487 5.65 29.55 22.01
N SER A 488 6.44 28.81 22.79
CA SER A 488 7.40 27.81 22.26
C SER A 488 6.79 26.84 21.23
N ASP A 489 5.49 26.59 21.34
CA ASP A 489 4.80 25.50 20.66
C ASP A 489 4.31 25.91 19.25
N ASP A 490 3.81 27.13 19.08
CA ASP A 490 3.42 27.67 17.76
C ASP A 490 4.63 27.83 16.82
N LYS A 491 5.86 27.95 17.37
CA LYS A 491 7.11 27.91 16.59
C LYS A 491 7.41 26.52 16.02
N ILE A 492 7.02 25.45 16.72
CA ILE A 492 7.22 24.06 16.27
C ILE A 492 6.29 23.78 15.09
N LEU A 493 5.01 24.16 15.19
CA LEU A 493 4.07 24.04 14.07
C LEU A 493 4.50 24.88 12.87
N PHE A 494 4.92 26.12 13.11
CA PHE A 494 5.42 26.97 12.04
C PHE A 494 6.60 26.32 11.31
N ASN A 495 7.59 25.79 12.04
CA ASN A 495 8.70 25.05 11.41
C ASN A 495 8.20 23.82 10.63
N TYR A 496 7.20 23.10 11.14
CA TYR A 496 6.61 21.94 10.44
C TYR A 496 5.86 22.29 9.15
N LEU A 497 5.12 23.40 9.13
CA LEU A 497 4.39 23.89 7.95
C LEU A 497 5.31 24.59 6.94
N THR A 498 6.42 25.17 7.40
CA THR A 498 7.33 25.99 6.57
C THR A 498 8.62 25.29 6.15
N THR A 499 8.93 24.12 6.70
CA THR A 499 9.96 23.24 6.14
C THR A 499 9.57 22.92 4.71
N SER A 500 10.21 23.61 3.79
CA SER A 500 10.04 23.39 2.36
C SER A 500 10.22 21.91 2.06
N PRO A 501 9.56 21.35 1.03
CA PRO A 501 9.86 20.01 0.54
C PRO A 501 11.30 19.85 -0.01
N PHE A 502 12.13 20.91 0.09
CA PHE A 502 13.55 21.00 -0.25
C PHE A 502 14.48 21.16 0.96
N SER A 503 14.00 21.18 2.21
CA SER A 503 14.91 21.06 3.35
C SER A 503 15.22 19.59 3.55
N ASP A 504 16.47 19.20 3.24
CA ASP A 504 17.05 17.86 3.40
C ASP A 504 17.02 17.32 4.85
N THR A 505 16.35 18.01 5.77
CA THR A 505 16.08 17.55 7.13
C THR A 505 14.80 16.71 7.15
N ASN A 506 14.92 15.42 6.82
CA ASN A 506 14.00 14.42 7.33
C ASN A 506 14.10 14.40 8.87
N SER A 507 13.36 15.25 9.60
CA SER A 507 13.18 15.12 11.07
C SER A 507 12.27 16.16 11.74
N PHE A 508 11.27 16.73 11.07
CA PHE A 508 10.16 17.36 11.80
C PHE A 508 8.89 16.57 11.52
N THR A 509 8.70 15.48 12.25
CA THR A 509 7.38 14.89 12.48
C THR A 509 6.80 15.57 13.71
N LEU A 510 5.62 16.18 13.59
CA LEU A 510 4.88 16.64 14.78
C LEU A 510 4.72 15.46 15.73
N LYS A 511 5.07 15.65 17.00
CA LYS A 511 4.79 14.67 18.05
C LYS A 511 3.27 14.49 18.15
N GLU A 512 2.80 13.33 18.61
CA GLU A 512 1.35 13.07 18.74
C GLU A 512 0.64 14.14 19.60
N GLU A 513 1.30 14.65 20.64
CA GLU A 513 0.80 15.76 21.46
C GLU A 513 0.69 17.10 20.70
N ASP A 514 1.50 17.33 19.67
CA ASP A 514 1.40 18.51 18.80
C ASP A 514 0.29 18.34 17.75
N ARG A 515 0.02 17.10 17.30
CA ARG A 515 -1.04 16.79 16.33
C ARG A 515 -2.44 17.01 16.90
N THR A 516 -2.62 16.83 18.20
CA THR A 516 -3.90 17.10 18.87
C THR A 516 -4.12 18.58 19.18
N ARG A 517 -3.07 19.41 19.09
CA ARG A 517 -3.14 20.86 19.33
C ARG A 517 -3.62 21.68 18.14
N TYR A 518 -3.45 21.17 16.92
CA TYR A 518 -3.81 21.90 15.71
C TYR A 518 -4.65 21.04 14.77
N ILE A 519 -5.62 21.66 14.13
CA ILE A 519 -6.53 21.01 13.19
C ILE A 519 -6.53 21.78 11.87
N HIS A 520 -6.58 21.06 10.75
CA HIS A 520 -6.93 21.66 9.47
C HIS A 520 -8.28 21.14 8.97
N LEU A 521 -8.28 19.97 8.31
CA LEU A 521 -9.48 19.33 7.77
C LEU A 521 -9.91 18.14 8.64
N LEU A 522 -8.94 17.37 9.14
CA LEU A 522 -9.21 16.22 10.00
C LEU A 522 -9.19 16.62 11.47
N ASN A 523 -10.22 16.21 12.21
CA ASN A 523 -10.22 16.34 13.66
C ASN A 523 -9.94 14.97 14.32
N HIS A 524 -8.70 14.79 14.77
CA HIS A 524 -8.26 13.57 15.46
C HIS A 524 -8.91 13.36 16.84
N THR A 525 -9.58 14.36 17.42
CA THR A 525 -10.29 14.17 18.71
C THR A 525 -11.53 13.28 18.58
N TYR A 526 -12.01 13.01 17.36
CA TYR A 526 -13.15 12.11 17.13
C TYR A 526 -12.77 10.64 17.10
N GLU A 527 -11.50 10.28 16.92
CA GLU A 527 -11.07 8.88 16.96
C GLU A 527 -11.16 8.27 18.38
N GLU A 528 -11.17 9.09 19.43
CA GLU A 528 -11.37 8.64 20.82
C GLU A 528 -12.84 8.44 21.21
N ILE A 529 -13.81 8.97 20.44
CA ILE A 529 -15.23 8.76 20.72
C ILE A 529 -15.71 7.57 19.89
N GLY A 530 -15.49 6.38 20.43
CA GLY A 530 -16.11 5.14 19.96
C GLY A 530 -17.65 5.19 20.09
N GLY A 531 -18.29 5.89 19.16
CA GLY A 531 -19.75 6.04 19.08
C GLY A 531 -20.26 5.81 17.66
N GLU A 532 -21.55 5.46 17.56
CA GLU A 532 -22.30 5.14 16.32
C GLU A 532 -22.07 6.11 15.13
N LEU A 533 -21.64 7.36 15.39
CA LEU A 533 -21.34 8.34 14.36
C LEU A 533 -20.07 8.02 13.54
N GLY A 534 -19.05 7.41 14.16
CA GLY A 534 -17.86 6.93 13.45
C GLY A 534 -18.18 5.76 12.51
N HIS A 535 -19.17 4.93 12.87
CA HIS A 535 -19.65 3.84 12.03
C HIS A 535 -20.52 4.35 10.87
N LEU A 536 -21.34 5.39 11.09
CA LEU A 536 -22.17 6.02 10.06
C LEU A 536 -21.36 6.82 9.02
N LEU A 537 -20.22 7.40 9.41
CA LEU A 537 -19.28 8.03 8.46
C LEU A 537 -18.54 7.01 7.58
N MET A 538 -18.32 5.80 8.10
CA MET A 538 -17.69 4.68 7.36
C MET A 538 -18.66 3.92 6.45
N ASP A 539 -19.98 4.09 6.61
CA ASP A 539 -21.01 3.37 5.85
C ASP A 539 -21.19 3.87 4.39
N ASN A 540 -20.55 4.96 4.00
CA ASN A 540 -20.59 5.51 2.63
C ASN A 540 -19.27 5.32 1.84
N ASN A 541 -18.72 4.10 1.89
CA ASN A 541 -17.57 3.64 1.08
C ASN A 541 -17.63 3.96 -0.43
N HIS A 542 -18.80 4.29 -0.99
CA HIS A 542 -19.00 4.55 -2.42
C HIS A 542 -18.30 5.83 -2.91
N ASN A 543 -18.30 6.91 -2.12
CA ASN A 543 -17.69 8.18 -2.53
C ASN A 543 -16.16 8.14 -2.45
N GLU A 544 -15.61 7.45 -1.46
CA GLU A 544 -14.17 7.26 -1.32
C GLU A 544 -13.61 6.38 -2.43
N THR A 545 -14.27 5.24 -2.67
CA THR A 545 -13.92 4.36 -3.80
C THR A 545 -14.03 5.10 -5.12
N TYR A 546 -15.05 5.94 -5.32
CA TYR A 546 -15.14 6.78 -6.51
C TYR A 546 -13.92 7.68 -6.70
N ARG A 547 -13.50 8.43 -5.68
CA ARG A 547 -12.33 9.33 -5.76
C ARG A 547 -11.03 8.57 -6.04
N LEU A 548 -10.88 7.36 -5.51
CA LEU A 548 -9.74 6.47 -5.84
C LEU A 548 -9.75 6.07 -7.32
N PHE A 549 -10.91 5.65 -7.85
CA PHE A 549 -11.07 5.31 -9.27
C PHE A 549 -10.90 6.52 -10.18
N GLU A 550 -11.39 7.69 -9.78
CA GLU A 550 -11.23 8.97 -10.48
C GLU A 550 -9.75 9.40 -10.52
N THR A 551 -9.00 9.17 -9.45
CA THR A 551 -7.56 9.44 -9.42
C THR A 551 -6.79 8.44 -10.29
N LYS A 552 -7.17 7.16 -10.23
CA LYS A 552 -6.59 6.09 -11.07
C LYS A 552 -6.84 6.34 -12.56
N SER A 553 -8.03 6.76 -12.96
CA SER A 553 -8.41 6.90 -14.37
C SER A 553 -7.52 7.91 -15.11
N VAL A 554 -7.08 8.96 -14.43
CA VAL A 554 -6.16 9.98 -14.96
C VAL A 554 -4.85 9.36 -15.45
N ILE A 555 -4.29 8.42 -14.67
CA ILE A 555 -2.97 7.83 -14.96
C ILE A 555 -3.02 6.48 -15.68
N HIS A 556 -4.21 5.90 -15.89
CA HIS A 556 -4.36 4.51 -16.32
C HIS A 556 -3.68 4.22 -17.66
N SER A 557 -3.87 5.06 -18.67
CA SER A 557 -3.25 4.88 -19.99
C SER A 557 -1.72 4.98 -19.93
N ILE A 558 -1.18 5.93 -19.16
CA ILE A 558 0.26 6.09 -18.95
C ILE A 558 0.84 4.87 -18.23
N LEU A 559 0.18 4.40 -17.17
CA LEU A 559 0.62 3.24 -16.42
C LEU A 559 0.68 1.98 -17.31
N ILE A 560 -0.32 1.77 -18.17
CA ILE A 560 -0.29 0.67 -19.15
C ILE A 560 0.89 0.82 -20.10
N ASN A 561 1.13 2.00 -20.65
CA ASN A 561 2.26 2.25 -21.55
C ASN A 561 3.61 2.02 -20.84
N ILE A 562 3.73 2.41 -19.57
CA ILE A 562 4.92 2.13 -18.76
C ILE A 562 5.12 0.62 -18.62
N ILE A 563 4.07 -0.12 -18.26
CA ILE A 563 4.13 -1.59 -18.14
C ILE A 563 4.55 -2.20 -19.48
N GLU A 564 3.97 -1.80 -20.59
CA GLU A 564 4.29 -2.34 -21.91
C GLU A 564 5.74 -2.07 -22.30
N ILE A 565 6.24 -0.84 -22.15
CA ILE A 565 7.64 -0.49 -22.45
C ILE A 565 8.62 -1.22 -21.53
N LEU A 566 8.30 -1.38 -20.25
CA LEU A 566 9.11 -2.11 -19.26
C LEU A 566 9.35 -3.56 -19.66
N PHE A 567 8.35 -4.24 -20.24
CA PHE A 567 8.44 -5.66 -20.59
C PHE A 567 8.77 -5.94 -22.07
N THR A 568 8.85 -4.91 -22.92
CA THR A 568 9.14 -5.07 -24.37
C THR A 568 10.43 -4.36 -24.77
N ASN A 569 10.38 -3.03 -24.95
CA ASN A 569 11.48 -2.24 -25.50
C ASN A 569 12.76 -2.31 -24.66
N LEU A 570 12.63 -2.39 -23.34
CA LEU A 570 13.79 -2.41 -22.45
C LEU A 570 14.65 -3.67 -22.61
N ILE A 571 14.03 -4.82 -22.90
CA ILE A 571 14.73 -6.10 -23.03
C ILE A 571 15.28 -6.28 -24.44
N HIS A 572 14.60 -5.74 -25.44
CA HIS A 572 15.04 -5.83 -26.83
C HIS A 572 16.07 -4.75 -27.23
N SER A 573 16.46 -3.89 -26.28
CA SER A 573 17.56 -2.95 -26.49
C SER A 573 18.90 -3.68 -26.36
N ASP A 574 19.86 -3.42 -27.26
CA ASP A 574 21.24 -3.93 -27.17
C ASP A 574 22.00 -3.19 -26.05
N THR A 575 21.54 -3.32 -24.81
CA THR A 575 22.11 -2.66 -23.63
C THR A 575 22.73 -3.69 -22.68
N TYR A 576 23.72 -3.27 -21.91
CA TYR A 576 24.33 -4.12 -20.89
C TYR A 576 23.30 -4.68 -19.89
N LEU A 577 22.24 -3.93 -19.60
CA LEU A 577 21.14 -4.38 -18.74
C LEU A 577 20.37 -5.55 -19.35
N SER A 578 20.08 -5.52 -20.66
CA SER A 578 19.34 -6.60 -21.32
C SER A 578 20.15 -7.89 -21.33
N GLU A 579 21.46 -7.81 -21.60
CA GLU A 579 22.38 -8.96 -21.50
C GLU A 579 22.33 -9.60 -20.10
N LEU A 580 22.38 -8.80 -19.04
CA LEU A 580 22.30 -9.32 -17.66
C LEU A 580 20.94 -9.95 -17.34
N ILE A 581 19.84 -9.35 -17.81
CA ILE A 581 18.49 -9.90 -17.65
C ILE A 581 18.36 -11.25 -18.39
N GLU A 582 18.91 -11.37 -19.59
CA GLU A 582 18.87 -12.62 -20.34
C GLU A 582 19.73 -13.70 -19.66
N GLN A 583 20.93 -13.35 -19.20
CA GLN A 583 21.88 -14.31 -18.62
C GLN A 583 21.49 -14.79 -17.22
N TYR A 584 20.89 -13.95 -16.37
CA TYR A 584 20.68 -14.26 -14.96
C TYR A 584 19.20 -14.13 -14.55
N ILE A 585 18.51 -15.27 -14.40
CA ILE A 585 17.08 -15.32 -14.02
C ILE A 585 16.81 -14.67 -12.65
N GLN A 586 17.73 -14.82 -11.69
CA GLN A 586 17.57 -14.18 -10.38
C GLN A 586 17.66 -12.65 -10.50
N PHE A 587 18.56 -12.14 -11.35
CA PHE A 587 18.65 -10.70 -11.65
C PHE A 587 17.38 -10.18 -12.33
N PHE A 588 16.82 -10.93 -13.29
CA PHE A 588 15.51 -10.64 -13.88
C PHE A 588 14.41 -10.47 -12.81
N HIS A 589 14.32 -11.40 -11.85
CA HIS A 589 13.37 -11.29 -10.76
C HIS A 589 13.61 -10.03 -9.91
N ILE A 590 14.86 -9.79 -9.49
CA ILE A 590 15.21 -8.61 -8.68
C ILE A 590 14.90 -7.30 -9.39
N PHE A 591 15.15 -7.24 -10.70
CA PHE A 591 14.86 -6.06 -11.51
C PHE A 591 13.37 -5.69 -11.46
N TYR A 592 12.47 -6.63 -11.79
CA TYR A 592 11.03 -6.34 -11.86
C TYR A 592 10.32 -6.34 -10.51
N ALA A 593 10.75 -7.19 -9.55
CA ALA A 593 10.06 -7.36 -8.27
C ALA A 593 10.55 -6.40 -7.17
N HIS A 594 11.76 -5.83 -7.31
CA HIS A 594 12.34 -4.95 -6.28
C HIS A 594 12.85 -3.63 -6.85
N PHE A 595 13.62 -3.64 -7.95
CA PHE A 595 14.19 -2.41 -8.49
C PHE A 595 13.16 -1.47 -9.13
N ILE A 596 12.27 -1.97 -10.01
CA ILE A 596 11.19 -1.14 -10.56
C ILE A 596 10.28 -0.55 -9.47
N PRO A 597 9.81 -1.32 -8.49
CA PRO A 597 9.11 -0.77 -7.32
C PRO A 597 9.90 0.31 -6.57
N TYR A 598 11.20 0.08 -6.37
CA TYR A 598 12.09 1.04 -5.72
C TYR A 598 12.15 2.38 -6.48
N VAL A 599 12.17 2.36 -7.82
CA VAL A 599 12.13 3.57 -8.66
C VAL A 599 10.82 4.34 -8.46
N PHE A 600 9.68 3.66 -8.34
CA PHE A 600 8.41 4.32 -8.02
C PHE A 600 8.43 4.94 -6.63
N GLN A 601 8.87 4.20 -5.61
CA GLN A 601 8.91 4.68 -4.22
C GLN A 601 9.87 5.86 -4.03
N ASN A 602 10.98 5.86 -4.76
CA ASN A 602 12.06 6.83 -4.64
C ASN A 602 12.22 7.64 -5.94
N PHE A 603 11.10 8.13 -6.45
CA PHE A 603 11.06 8.86 -7.71
C PHE A 603 11.96 10.12 -7.72
N ASN A 604 12.13 10.72 -6.54
CA ASN A 604 13.05 11.84 -6.27
C ASN A 604 14.54 11.50 -6.37
N CYS A 605 14.92 10.22 -6.32
CA CYS A 605 16.31 9.78 -6.53
C CYS A 605 16.71 9.91 -8.00
N LEU A 606 15.79 9.56 -8.91
CA LEU A 606 16.04 9.63 -10.35
C LEU A 606 15.81 11.05 -10.90
N PHE A 607 14.78 11.74 -10.43
CA PHE A 607 14.36 13.04 -10.97
C PHE A 607 14.56 14.18 -9.97
N ASP A 608 14.90 15.37 -10.47
CA ASP A 608 15.03 16.58 -9.64
C ASP A 608 13.66 17.16 -9.26
N ILE A 609 13.06 16.59 -8.21
CA ILE A 609 11.67 16.82 -7.80
C ILE A 609 11.60 17.06 -6.28
N PRO A 610 10.73 17.98 -5.80
CA PRO A 610 10.46 18.16 -4.37
C PRO A 610 9.84 16.92 -3.73
N ASN A 611 10.20 16.65 -2.47
CA ASN A 611 9.63 15.53 -1.73
C ASN A 611 8.18 15.83 -1.30
N ASP A 612 7.19 15.27 -2.01
CA ASP A 612 5.76 15.47 -1.73
C ASP A 612 5.18 14.21 -1.06
N LYS A 613 4.78 14.35 0.21
CA LYS A 613 4.31 13.23 1.05
C LYS A 613 3.03 12.57 0.52
N CYS A 614 2.05 13.36 0.05
CA CYS A 614 0.82 12.82 -0.55
C CYS A 614 1.13 12.04 -1.83
N LEU A 615 2.02 12.56 -2.65
CA LEU A 615 2.42 11.91 -3.90
C LEU A 615 3.18 10.60 -3.64
N ASN A 616 4.10 10.59 -2.67
CA ASN A 616 4.83 9.39 -2.26
C ASN A 616 3.91 8.27 -1.79
N SER A 617 2.85 8.59 -1.04
CA SER A 617 1.83 7.62 -0.66
C SER A 617 1.20 6.94 -1.89
N SER A 618 0.89 7.72 -2.93
CA SER A 618 0.34 7.20 -4.18
C SER A 618 1.36 6.39 -4.99
N PHE A 619 2.62 6.82 -5.03
CA PHE A 619 3.71 6.06 -5.66
C PHE A 619 3.99 4.72 -4.96
N ASN A 620 3.84 4.64 -3.64
CA ASN A 620 3.95 3.37 -2.90
C ASN A 620 2.91 2.33 -3.38
N ILE A 621 1.70 2.78 -3.72
CA ILE A 621 0.67 1.90 -4.30
C ILE A 621 1.05 1.43 -5.70
N LEU A 622 1.60 2.32 -6.54
CA LEU A 622 2.09 1.94 -7.87
C LEU A 622 3.26 0.94 -7.79
N ALA A 623 4.19 1.12 -6.84
CA ALA A 623 5.25 0.16 -6.57
C ALA A 623 4.70 -1.21 -6.15
N MET A 624 3.66 -1.21 -5.31
CA MET A 624 3.00 -2.43 -4.85
C MET A 624 2.36 -3.23 -5.99
N VAL A 625 1.88 -2.57 -7.08
CA VAL A 625 1.36 -3.28 -8.27
C VAL A 625 2.39 -4.28 -8.81
N PHE A 626 3.65 -3.84 -8.96
CA PHE A 626 4.73 -4.69 -9.46
C PHE A 626 5.19 -5.71 -8.41
N GLN A 627 5.36 -5.31 -7.15
CA GLN A 627 5.74 -6.24 -6.07
C GLN A 627 4.72 -7.38 -5.94
N ARG A 628 3.42 -7.07 -5.92
CA ARG A 628 2.37 -8.08 -5.79
C ARG A 628 2.27 -8.98 -7.02
N ALA A 629 2.50 -8.43 -8.21
CA ALA A 629 2.48 -9.20 -9.44
C ALA A 629 3.64 -10.19 -9.54
N CYS A 630 4.86 -9.75 -9.18
CA CYS A 630 6.12 -10.46 -9.42
C CYS A 630 6.60 -11.32 -8.22
N CYS A 631 6.31 -10.94 -6.97
CA CYS A 631 6.82 -11.67 -5.79
C CYS A 631 6.13 -13.02 -5.56
N GLN A 632 4.86 -13.17 -5.95
CA GLN A 632 4.04 -14.34 -5.56
C GLN A 632 4.62 -15.70 -6.00
N GLN A 633 5.43 -15.73 -7.05
CA GLN A 633 6.04 -16.99 -7.56
C GLN A 633 7.38 -17.33 -6.87
N ASN A 634 8.03 -16.36 -6.22
CA ASN A 634 9.38 -16.48 -5.65
C ASN A 634 9.43 -16.19 -4.14
N GLU A 635 8.29 -16.21 -3.45
CA GLU A 635 8.15 -15.91 -2.01
C GLU A 635 9.09 -16.74 -1.12
N SER A 636 9.45 -17.96 -1.53
CA SER A 636 10.33 -18.86 -0.78
C SER A 636 11.82 -18.82 -1.20
N LYS A 637 12.16 -18.11 -2.28
CA LYS A 637 13.51 -18.14 -2.88
C LYS A 637 14.26 -16.81 -2.76
N CYS A 638 13.53 -15.69 -2.71
CA CYS A 638 14.10 -14.36 -2.66
C CYS A 638 14.05 -13.80 -1.22
N SER A 639 15.21 -13.47 -0.66
CA SER A 639 15.35 -12.89 0.68
C SER A 639 14.63 -11.54 0.81
N LEU A 640 14.68 -10.70 -0.24
CA LEU A 640 14.01 -9.40 -0.27
C LEU A 640 12.48 -9.55 -0.32
N CYS A 641 11.96 -10.58 -1.00
CA CYS A 641 10.53 -10.90 -0.99
C CYS A 641 10.05 -11.27 0.42
N ILE A 642 10.82 -12.09 1.14
CA ILE A 642 10.51 -12.51 2.50
C ILE A 642 10.47 -11.30 3.45
N GLU A 643 11.47 -10.42 3.36
CA GLU A 643 11.52 -9.20 4.18
C GLU A 643 10.34 -8.27 3.90
N LEU A 644 9.98 -8.08 2.62
CA LEU A 644 8.82 -7.29 2.21
C LEU A 644 7.51 -7.86 2.75
N LEU A 645 7.29 -9.18 2.65
CA LEU A 645 6.08 -9.83 3.15
C LEU A 645 5.94 -9.77 4.67
N ASN A 646 7.06 -9.73 5.40
CA ASN A 646 7.07 -9.57 6.85
C ASN A 646 6.77 -8.14 7.31
N ASN A 647 6.79 -7.15 6.42
CA ASN A 647 6.52 -5.76 6.76
C ASN A 647 5.01 -5.51 6.93
N LYS A 648 4.61 -5.12 8.15
CA LYS A 648 3.20 -4.83 8.50
C LYS A 648 2.59 -3.70 7.65
N ASN A 649 3.37 -2.70 7.27
CA ASN A 649 2.86 -1.58 6.45
C ASN A 649 2.54 -2.03 5.01
N TYR A 650 3.27 -3.02 4.51
CA TYR A 650 3.04 -3.60 3.19
C TYR A 650 1.75 -4.42 3.18
N SER A 651 1.50 -5.25 4.21
CA SER A 651 0.30 -6.09 4.28
C SER A 651 -1.01 -5.28 4.38
N ILE A 652 -0.99 -4.16 5.11
CA ILE A 652 -2.14 -3.25 5.21
C ILE A 652 -2.44 -2.59 3.86
N ASN A 653 -1.42 -2.11 3.14
CA ASN A 653 -1.61 -1.49 1.83
C ASN A 653 -2.13 -2.49 0.78
N ILE A 654 -1.73 -3.77 0.86
CA ILE A 654 -2.16 -4.83 -0.08
C ILE A 654 -3.67 -5.06 -0.06
N GLN A 655 -4.29 -5.18 1.11
CA GLN A 655 -5.68 -5.64 1.20
C GLN A 655 -6.66 -4.68 0.53
N ASN A 656 -6.42 -3.36 0.63
CA ASN A 656 -7.35 -2.35 0.13
C ASN A 656 -7.03 -1.92 -1.33
N SER A 657 -5.76 -1.92 -1.74
CA SER A 657 -5.35 -1.43 -3.06
C SER A 657 -5.28 -2.51 -4.16
N THR A 658 -5.27 -3.80 -3.79
CA THR A 658 -5.37 -4.91 -4.76
C THR A 658 -6.67 -4.89 -5.55
N LEU A 659 -7.78 -4.43 -4.95
CA LEU A 659 -9.05 -4.29 -5.66
C LEU A 659 -8.99 -3.15 -6.70
N LEU A 660 -8.30 -2.05 -6.37
CA LEU A 660 -8.20 -0.89 -7.24
C LEU A 660 -7.36 -1.17 -8.48
N PHE A 661 -6.27 -1.94 -8.36
CA PHE A 661 -5.32 -2.23 -9.45
C PHE A 661 -5.32 -3.69 -9.92
N ALA A 662 -6.42 -4.42 -9.73
CA ALA A 662 -6.51 -5.84 -10.03
C ALA A 662 -6.11 -6.18 -11.49
N ASP A 663 -6.58 -5.39 -12.45
CA ASP A 663 -6.32 -5.60 -13.89
C ASP A 663 -4.85 -5.34 -14.22
N GLU A 664 -4.24 -4.28 -13.68
CA GLU A 664 -2.83 -3.95 -13.87
C GLU A 664 -1.92 -5.00 -13.23
N ILE A 665 -2.23 -5.46 -12.01
CA ILE A 665 -1.50 -6.53 -11.34
C ILE A 665 -1.53 -7.80 -12.19
N GLN A 666 -2.70 -8.17 -12.73
CA GLN A 666 -2.83 -9.35 -13.56
C GLN A 666 -2.08 -9.20 -14.89
N ARG A 667 -2.10 -8.01 -15.49
CA ARG A 667 -1.34 -7.70 -16.70
C ARG A 667 0.17 -7.84 -16.48
N VAL A 668 0.71 -7.22 -15.43
CA VAL A 668 2.14 -7.33 -15.07
C VAL A 668 2.52 -8.79 -14.83
N ARG A 669 1.67 -9.55 -14.14
CA ARG A 669 1.89 -10.98 -13.89
C ARG A 669 1.97 -11.80 -15.17
N LEU A 670 1.09 -11.53 -16.14
CA LEU A 670 1.11 -12.21 -17.44
C LEU A 670 2.40 -11.89 -18.20
N TYR A 671 2.80 -10.62 -18.28
CA TYR A 671 4.06 -10.24 -18.92
C TYR A 671 5.27 -10.89 -18.26
N TYR A 672 5.36 -10.79 -16.93
CA TYR A 672 6.44 -11.36 -16.14
C TYR A 672 6.57 -12.88 -16.37
N SER A 673 5.48 -13.64 -16.24
CA SER A 673 5.52 -15.10 -16.39
C SER A 673 5.80 -15.57 -17.82
N ASN A 674 5.35 -14.84 -18.84
CA ASN A 674 5.64 -15.17 -20.23
C ASN A 674 7.12 -14.96 -20.54
N LEU A 675 7.68 -13.85 -20.08
CA LEU A 675 9.08 -13.51 -20.27
C LEU A 675 10.02 -14.41 -19.47
N GLU A 676 9.68 -14.75 -18.23
CA GLU A 676 10.46 -15.72 -17.45
C GLU A 676 10.55 -17.08 -18.16
N ARG A 677 9.45 -17.52 -18.79
CA ARG A 677 9.43 -18.76 -19.60
C ARG A 677 10.31 -18.67 -20.85
N THR A 678 10.35 -17.52 -21.53
CA THR A 678 11.21 -17.38 -22.71
C THR A 678 12.68 -17.37 -22.33
N LEU A 679 13.05 -16.67 -21.25
CA LEU A 679 14.43 -16.61 -20.74
C LEU A 679 14.93 -17.97 -20.23
N THR A 680 14.11 -18.68 -19.44
CA THR A 680 14.45 -20.02 -18.95
C THR A 680 14.66 -21.04 -20.08
N ASN A 681 14.00 -20.87 -21.23
CA ASN A 681 14.21 -21.70 -22.41
C ASN A 681 15.50 -21.35 -23.17
N LYS A 682 15.83 -20.06 -23.32
CA LYS A 682 17.09 -19.60 -23.94
C LYS A 682 18.33 -20.04 -23.15
N ASN A 683 18.29 -19.98 -21.82
CA ASN A 683 19.45 -20.29 -20.96
C ASN A 683 19.82 -21.78 -20.95
N LYS A 684 18.93 -22.67 -21.42
CA LYS A 684 19.23 -24.08 -21.64
C LYS A 684 20.03 -24.35 -22.92
N SER A 685 20.19 -23.35 -23.79
CA SER A 685 20.73 -23.50 -25.15
C SER A 685 22.00 -22.71 -25.48
N SER A 686 22.59 -22.00 -24.52
CA SER A 686 23.75 -21.12 -24.78
C SER A 686 24.94 -21.41 -23.86
N GLU A 687 26.12 -21.59 -24.46
CA GLU A 687 27.41 -21.45 -23.79
C GLU A 687 27.81 -19.97 -23.80
N TYR A 688 28.09 -19.43 -22.62
CA TYR A 688 28.25 -17.99 -22.39
C TYR A 688 29.59 -17.46 -22.93
N SER A 689 29.55 -16.39 -23.73
CA SER A 689 30.74 -15.62 -24.12
C SER A 689 30.90 -14.37 -23.26
N SER A 690 32.13 -14.19 -22.76
CA SER A 690 32.50 -13.15 -21.82
C SER A 690 33.06 -11.90 -22.53
N THR A 691 32.28 -10.83 -22.58
CA THR A 691 32.82 -9.48 -22.80
C THR A 691 32.44 -8.58 -21.62
N ASN A 692 33.44 -8.06 -20.93
CA ASN A 692 33.31 -7.06 -19.86
C ASN A 692 33.41 -5.69 -20.50
N THR A 693 32.31 -4.95 -20.64
CA THR A 693 32.34 -3.51 -20.92
C THR A 693 30.98 -2.92 -20.58
N GLY A 694 30.91 -1.85 -19.78
CA GLY A 694 29.64 -1.14 -19.64
C GLY A 694 29.54 -0.01 -18.63
N ILE A 695 30.46 0.10 -17.66
CA ILE A 695 30.46 1.25 -16.74
C ILE A 695 31.76 2.03 -16.94
N ASP A 696 31.70 3.09 -17.74
CA ASP A 696 32.78 4.06 -17.91
C ASP A 696 33.21 4.64 -16.55
N GLN A 697 34.50 4.93 -16.41
CA GLN A 697 35.16 5.55 -15.25
C GLN A 697 34.71 7.00 -14.99
N LYS A 698 33.42 7.23 -14.73
CA LYS A 698 32.84 8.58 -14.70
C LYS A 698 32.84 9.28 -13.34
N PHE A 699 33.20 8.60 -12.23
CA PHE A 699 33.21 9.23 -10.91
C PHE A 699 34.12 8.53 -9.88
N GLU A 700 34.72 9.35 -9.00
CA GLU A 700 35.61 8.97 -7.89
C GLU A 700 34.78 8.76 -6.62
N LEU A 701 34.84 7.57 -6.00
CA LEU A 701 34.06 7.28 -4.79
C LEU A 701 34.43 8.21 -3.63
N ASP A 702 33.44 8.54 -2.79
CA ASP A 702 33.68 9.21 -1.52
C ASP A 702 34.56 8.33 -0.62
N ASP A 703 35.55 8.94 0.01
CA ASP A 703 36.46 8.30 0.96
C ASP A 703 35.69 7.74 2.18
N SER A 704 34.50 8.26 2.46
CA SER A 704 33.59 7.78 3.50
C SER A 704 33.23 6.29 3.39
N ILE A 705 33.09 5.78 2.17
CA ILE A 705 32.81 4.37 1.89
C ILE A 705 33.97 3.49 2.36
N TYR A 706 35.20 3.93 2.09
CA TYR A 706 36.39 3.18 2.50
C TYR A 706 36.59 3.22 4.01
N TYR A 707 36.14 4.26 4.71
CA TYR A 707 36.17 4.27 6.19
C TYR A 707 35.28 3.19 6.79
N ASN A 708 34.01 3.08 6.36
CA ASN A 708 33.11 2.03 6.85
C ASN A 708 33.71 0.64 6.62
N LEU A 709 34.33 0.42 5.46
CA LEU A 709 34.99 -0.83 5.13
C LEU A 709 36.23 -1.08 5.99
N ILE A 710 37.06 -0.07 6.24
CA ILE A 710 38.24 -0.19 7.12
C ILE A 710 37.80 -0.52 8.54
N ASP A 711 36.84 0.22 9.10
CA ASP A 711 36.27 -0.03 10.42
C ASP A 711 35.74 -1.45 10.54
N TYR A 712 34.98 -1.90 9.54
CA TYR A 712 34.45 -3.26 9.52
C TYR A 712 35.57 -4.31 9.43
N THR A 713 36.59 -4.10 8.60
CA THR A 713 37.74 -5.01 8.53
C THR A 713 38.53 -5.05 9.83
N TYR A 714 38.62 -3.95 10.55
CA TYR A 714 39.29 -3.87 11.84
C TYR A 714 38.50 -4.58 12.94
N LEU A 715 37.17 -4.43 12.96
CA LEU A 715 36.32 -5.17 13.90
C LEU A 715 36.41 -6.69 13.72
N HIS A 716 36.61 -7.16 12.49
CA HIS A 716 36.71 -8.59 12.15
C HIS A 716 38.15 -9.07 11.89
N THR A 717 39.17 -8.34 12.37
CA THR A 717 40.58 -8.62 12.11
C THR A 717 40.97 -10.07 12.43
N ASP A 718 40.55 -10.60 13.57
CA ASP A 718 40.94 -11.95 14.02
C ASP A 718 40.35 -13.06 13.13
N GLU A 719 39.10 -12.91 12.69
CA GLU A 719 38.42 -13.85 11.79
C GLU A 719 39.08 -13.82 10.40
N ILE A 720 39.37 -12.61 9.91
CA ILE A 720 40.08 -12.38 8.65
C ILE A 720 41.47 -13.02 8.69
N ILE A 721 42.26 -12.78 9.74
CA ILE A 721 43.61 -13.36 9.89
C ILE A 721 43.54 -14.89 9.89
N LYS A 722 42.57 -15.48 10.61
CA LYS A 722 42.38 -16.93 10.66
C LYS A 722 42.06 -17.48 9.26
N HIS A 723 41.22 -16.81 8.50
CA HIS A 723 40.90 -17.20 7.13
C HIS A 723 42.11 -17.06 6.19
N LEU A 724 42.82 -15.93 6.23
CA LEU A 724 44.00 -15.67 5.42
C LEU A 724 45.11 -16.72 5.66
N ARG A 725 45.31 -17.16 6.90
CA ARG A 725 46.30 -18.20 7.24
C ARG A 725 45.93 -19.59 6.73
N ASN A 726 44.64 -19.90 6.62
CA ASN A 726 44.16 -21.24 6.26
C ASN A 726 44.16 -21.51 4.74
N GLN A 727 44.13 -20.47 3.89
CA GLN A 727 44.00 -20.61 2.43
C GLN A 727 45.31 -20.42 1.65
N SER A 728 46.48 -20.52 2.29
CA SER A 728 47.80 -20.34 1.63
C SER A 728 47.94 -19.01 0.88
N PHE A 729 47.45 -17.92 1.47
CA PHE A 729 47.72 -16.58 0.95
C PHE A 729 49.24 -16.31 0.89
N ASP A 730 49.68 -15.54 -0.10
CA ASP A 730 51.07 -15.07 -0.16
C ASP A 730 51.41 -14.34 1.15
N ASN A 731 52.51 -14.74 1.82
CA ASN A 731 52.94 -14.15 3.10
C ASN A 731 53.00 -12.61 3.05
N ASP A 732 53.27 -12.06 1.86
CA ASP A 732 53.31 -10.63 1.58
C ASP A 732 51.93 -9.96 1.80
N THR A 733 50.82 -10.60 1.37
CA THR A 733 49.45 -10.06 1.54
C THR A 733 49.02 -10.00 3.00
N LEU A 734 49.35 -11.04 3.78
CA LEU A 734 49.09 -11.08 5.22
C LEU A 734 49.91 -9.99 5.95
N SER A 735 51.17 -9.78 5.54
CA SER A 735 52.02 -8.73 6.12
C SER A 735 51.50 -7.33 5.82
N LEU A 736 51.04 -7.07 4.59
CA LEU A 736 50.42 -5.82 4.16
C LEU A 736 49.14 -5.53 4.95
N PHE A 737 48.28 -6.54 5.12
CA PHE A 737 47.06 -6.41 5.91
C PHE A 737 47.35 -6.09 7.38
N LEU A 738 48.30 -6.79 8.01
CA LEU A 738 48.68 -6.54 9.40
C LEU A 738 49.27 -5.14 9.60
N ASN A 739 50.10 -4.68 8.66
CA ASN A 739 50.65 -3.31 8.69
C ASN A 739 49.53 -2.26 8.55
N LEU A 740 48.56 -2.47 7.66
CA LEU A 740 47.39 -1.60 7.50
C LEU A 740 46.57 -1.50 8.80
N MET A 741 46.27 -2.63 9.44
CA MET A 741 45.51 -2.65 10.69
C MET A 741 46.28 -2.01 11.85
N GLN A 742 47.61 -2.17 11.92
CA GLN A 742 48.44 -1.49 12.90
C GLN A 742 48.47 0.03 12.70
N MET A 743 48.58 0.50 11.44
CA MET A 743 48.49 1.92 11.14
C MET A 743 47.13 2.50 11.51
N TYR A 744 46.05 1.76 11.23
CA TYR A 744 44.70 2.18 11.60
C TYR A 744 44.54 2.30 13.12
N GLN A 745 44.95 1.27 13.86
CA GLN A 745 44.94 1.27 15.32
C GLN A 745 45.77 2.42 15.92
N SER A 746 46.90 2.78 15.30
CA SER A 746 47.72 3.91 15.74
C SER A 746 47.03 5.26 15.52
N ASN A 747 46.15 5.35 14.51
CA ASN A 747 45.40 6.54 14.16
C ASN A 747 44.09 6.68 14.96
N GLU A 748 43.45 5.59 15.38
CA GLU A 748 42.35 5.64 16.34
C GLU A 748 42.80 6.05 17.75
N ARG A 749 44.04 5.70 18.12
CA ARG A 749 44.62 6.06 19.43
C ARG A 749 45.12 7.50 19.51
N SER A 750 45.29 8.18 18.38
CA SER A 750 45.75 9.58 18.26
C SER A 750 44.58 10.53 18.09
#